data_AF-A0AAD5KSK9-F1
#
_entry.id   AF-A0AAD5KSK9-F1
#
_cell.length_a   1.000
_cell.length_b   1.000
_cell.length_c   1.000
_cell.angle_alpha   90.00
_cell.angle_beta   90.00
_cell.angle_gamma   90.00
#
_symmetry.space_group_name_H-M   'P 1'
#
loop_
_entity.id
_entity.type
_entity.pdbx_description
1 polymer ?
#
loop_
_entity_poly.entity_id
_entity_poly.type
_entity_poly.pdbx_seq_one_letter_code
_entity_poly.pdbx_strand_id
1 'polypeptide(L)'
;MHFSLPFESSCMPGICVIGVGDVELPVSLKNAEKLLAVAEPIPLFTSTSYGKHKSSSINCSWQIERACICFPETSRFLAQNIAKWIKLVLIEHGIDVQWVEANCYLTQLVIYHSGGYYIRHRYTMQEIGHFGTIIVQLPVENKQRDNEMKISQTSETHPKPTIAQDPSLCNDPTFYVNFFSVDSERVIEPTRKAWNIELVYNLMWKPEIATLALPNVLSFLVTLTKMTLELRSWQENVSENCRPKIMIIGLDRKYKPRHSFSTLKGSDRQVAFLMCSVPFVDVYLARLTRRITRIAFRGRQDSKSDNDVVQQSSTTKENSNGNLVETKEEQYVTHFASHWVGVDDCVAEFFNLDINKEAQMVKPLFEKSTKPDKVQRQNTYSKEQILIHDFYQTVLILWPRQGSLYMDIHHRPDYVLDQLERGTVRNPLRALRAMIADSKFIETRIFNLLNVCLSLNAKKEALQLLELMANKSIGVPSDYVAVLLSDVACKLVGWTDCENVINKLFTFNPSDQLSHFVTLGRALLGHDCTIGFSSLSSQIWNFLMEQIHSTDILNSALSLCIEMAICMEQSSVVIQSRSQQFLSCFMTLPLLQQCHIIIHLKEIYKKDPTGNKFYLSLCSYVAVTVTSSSFSIIDCVVDVLRCFLLLEPEPVNIADIFLENICRSQRDTCENNQLLEKLVASLHTLNLTSHMAMQLLDCRIAELSLLRKPKFSWSMKDAKFPDAVKYPNIVEFLQSSKKSVILKLDEISKIREAKDFIRVSFEAMDDCVRRGYSVVAVPAKSGRSIFCDFTKTRHLHTFLTEQFDAKMDELKRLEQLRPIISCSSPNALCIQQPPDAIREKTKVIAAPGVKSKNSKVEKSTKLP
;
A
#
# COMPACT_ATOMS: atom_id res chain seq x y z
N MET A 1 49.07 -15.19 7.38
CA MET A 1 50.42 -15.73 7.09
C MET A 1 50.57 -15.74 5.58
N HIS A 2 51.73 -15.34 5.06
CA HIS A 2 52.06 -15.31 3.62
C HIS A 2 53.11 -16.37 3.34
N PHE A 3 52.99 -17.07 2.21
CA PHE A 3 54.02 -17.98 1.70
C PHE A 3 54.15 -17.79 0.19
N SER A 4 55.39 -17.94 -0.30
CA SER A 4 55.72 -17.87 -1.73
C SER A 4 56.40 -19.16 -2.14
N LEU A 5 55.91 -19.77 -3.21
CA LEU A 5 56.45 -21.00 -3.76
C LEU A 5 56.97 -20.72 -5.18
N PRO A 6 58.26 -20.97 -5.48
CA PRO A 6 58.76 -20.98 -6.86
C PRO A 6 58.24 -22.24 -7.59
N PHE A 7 57.89 -22.11 -8.87
CA PHE A 7 57.36 -23.21 -9.69
C PHE A 7 57.95 -23.24 -11.10
N GLU A 8 58.44 -24.38 -11.59
CA GLU A 8 59.10 -24.52 -12.91
C GLU A 8 58.19 -24.13 -14.09
N SER A 9 58.68 -23.27 -15.00
CA SER A 9 57.94 -22.79 -16.19
C SER A 9 57.69 -23.82 -17.29
N SER A 10 58.40 -24.95 -17.27
CA SER A 10 58.37 -25.97 -18.33
C SER A 10 57.00 -26.61 -18.58
N CYS A 11 56.00 -26.32 -17.74
CA CYS A 11 54.68 -26.97 -17.73
C CYS A 11 53.46 -26.06 -17.95
N MET A 12 53.63 -24.77 -18.31
CA MET A 12 52.50 -23.87 -18.59
C MET A 12 52.36 -23.58 -20.09
N PRO A 13 51.31 -24.06 -20.78
CA PRO A 13 50.96 -23.53 -22.10
C PRO A 13 50.53 -22.07 -21.93
N GLY A 14 50.82 -21.23 -22.92
CA GLY A 14 50.54 -19.80 -22.90
C GLY A 14 49.10 -19.42 -22.54
N ILE A 15 48.87 -18.16 -22.16
CA ILE A 15 47.51 -17.62 -21.96
C ILE A 15 46.98 -17.07 -23.28
N CYS A 16 45.71 -17.29 -23.59
CA CYS A 16 45.06 -16.67 -24.74
C CYS A 16 44.26 -15.46 -24.26
N VAL A 17 44.49 -14.28 -24.84
CA VAL A 17 43.77 -13.06 -24.46
C VAL A 17 43.02 -12.49 -25.66
N ILE A 18 41.72 -12.22 -25.50
CA ILE A 18 40.88 -11.64 -26.55
C ILE A 18 41.47 -10.30 -26.98
N GLY A 19 41.73 -10.13 -28.28
CA GLY A 19 42.37 -8.94 -28.83
C GLY A 19 43.90 -8.99 -28.92
N VAL A 20 44.55 -9.97 -28.28
CA VAL A 20 46.02 -10.20 -28.35
C VAL A 20 46.37 -11.53 -29.01
N GLY A 21 45.57 -12.57 -28.79
CA GLY A 21 45.83 -13.94 -29.21
C GLY A 21 46.61 -14.73 -28.17
N ASP A 22 47.30 -15.79 -28.59
CA ASP A 22 48.10 -16.65 -27.72
C ASP A 22 49.37 -15.93 -27.26
N VAL A 23 49.58 -15.89 -25.94
CA VAL A 23 50.72 -15.30 -25.25
C VAL A 23 51.54 -16.41 -24.61
N GLU A 24 52.67 -16.72 -25.23
CA GLU A 24 53.65 -17.68 -24.72
C GLU A 24 54.30 -17.19 -23.42
N LEU A 25 54.73 -18.15 -22.60
CA LEU A 25 55.42 -17.92 -21.33
C LEU A 25 56.88 -18.42 -21.44
N PRO A 26 57.89 -17.64 -21.00
CA PRO A 26 57.79 -16.30 -20.42
C PRO A 26 57.25 -15.25 -21.40
N VAL A 27 56.49 -14.28 -20.89
CA VAL A 27 55.84 -13.24 -21.70
C VAL A 27 56.91 -12.39 -22.36
N SER A 28 56.97 -12.41 -23.69
CA SER A 28 57.86 -11.52 -24.44
C SER A 28 57.46 -10.06 -24.28
N LEU A 29 58.41 -9.13 -24.36
CA LEU A 29 58.13 -7.69 -24.26
C LEU A 29 57.07 -7.23 -25.28
N LYS A 30 57.10 -7.79 -26.50
CA LYS A 30 56.12 -7.51 -27.55
C LYS A 30 54.70 -7.94 -27.15
N ASN A 31 54.57 -9.07 -26.45
CA ASN A 31 53.27 -9.52 -25.97
C ASN A 31 52.82 -8.74 -24.73
N ALA A 32 53.73 -8.32 -23.85
CA ALA A 32 53.42 -7.45 -22.71
C ALA A 32 52.86 -6.09 -23.17
N GLU A 33 53.43 -5.48 -24.21
CA GLU A 33 52.93 -4.25 -24.82
C GLU A 33 51.55 -4.42 -25.45
N LYS A 34 51.31 -5.55 -26.15
CA LYS A 34 49.98 -5.87 -26.69
C LYS A 34 48.94 -6.08 -25.60
N LEU A 35 49.30 -6.75 -24.50
CA LEU A 35 48.44 -6.92 -23.34
C LEU A 35 48.09 -5.57 -22.72
N LEU A 36 49.06 -4.66 -22.59
CA LEU A 36 48.82 -3.30 -22.10
C LEU A 36 47.84 -2.53 -23.00
N ALA A 37 47.92 -2.72 -24.32
CA ALA A 37 47.06 -2.03 -25.28
C ALA A 37 45.57 -2.41 -25.19
N VAL A 38 45.25 -3.61 -24.69
CA VAL A 38 43.87 -4.09 -24.49
C VAL A 38 43.42 -3.97 -23.02
N ALA A 39 44.29 -3.53 -22.13
CA ALA A 39 44.01 -3.47 -20.70
C ALA A 39 43.43 -2.11 -20.29
N GLU A 40 42.53 -2.13 -19.30
CA GLU A 40 41.90 -0.92 -18.76
C GLU A 40 42.60 -0.47 -17.48
N PRO A 41 42.72 0.84 -17.20
CA PRO A 41 43.37 1.33 -15.98
C PRO A 41 42.56 0.94 -14.72
N ILE A 42 43.24 0.45 -13.67
CA ILE A 42 42.58 0.08 -12.41
C ILE A 42 42.20 1.33 -11.60
N PRO A 43 40.96 1.50 -11.13
CA PRO A 43 40.57 2.67 -10.34
C PRO A 43 41.39 2.82 -9.04
N LEU A 44 41.97 4.00 -8.79
CA LEU A 44 42.69 4.32 -7.55
C LEU A 44 41.73 4.35 -6.35
N PHE A 45 42.01 3.53 -5.33
CA PHE A 45 41.30 3.56 -4.04
C PHE A 45 41.71 4.81 -3.24
N THR A 46 40.83 5.80 -3.13
CA THR A 46 40.99 6.89 -2.15
C THR A 46 40.51 6.40 -0.79
N SER A 47 41.43 5.95 0.09
CA SER A 47 41.05 5.75 1.50
C SER A 47 40.90 7.13 2.15
N THR A 48 39.75 7.38 2.76
CA THR A 48 39.37 8.65 3.40
C THR A 48 40.04 8.90 4.75
N SER A 49 41.10 8.18 5.08
CA SER A 49 41.76 8.26 6.37
C SER A 49 43.26 8.10 6.20
N TYR A 50 43.94 9.17 5.79
CA TYR A 50 45.26 9.65 6.23
C TYR A 50 45.71 10.75 5.25
N GLY A 51 45.91 11.96 5.77
CA GLY A 51 46.78 13.02 5.23
C GLY A 51 46.70 13.36 3.73
N LYS A 52 46.19 14.57 3.44
CA LYS A 52 46.40 15.30 2.19
C LYS A 52 47.87 15.22 1.72
N HIS A 53 48.15 14.40 0.71
CA HIS A 53 49.17 14.68 -0.29
C HIS A 53 48.56 14.44 -1.67
N LYS A 54 48.02 15.52 -2.26
CA LYS A 54 47.79 15.61 -3.70
C LYS A 54 49.18 15.61 -4.36
N SER A 55 49.64 14.44 -4.80
CA SER A 55 50.57 14.39 -5.94
C SER A 55 49.83 13.67 -7.06
N SER A 56 49.92 14.23 -8.27
CA SER A 56 49.45 13.67 -9.53
C SER A 56 50.07 12.28 -9.74
N SER A 57 49.42 11.26 -9.17
CA SER A 57 49.89 9.88 -9.21
C SER A 57 49.47 9.33 -10.58
N ILE A 58 50.45 9.13 -11.46
CA ILE A 58 50.22 8.43 -12.72
C ILE A 58 49.82 7.00 -12.34
N ASN A 59 48.58 6.62 -12.67
CA ASN A 59 48.09 5.27 -12.44
C ASN A 59 48.88 4.30 -13.34
N CYS A 60 49.57 3.34 -12.74
CA CYS A 60 50.42 2.40 -13.47
C CYS A 60 50.04 0.94 -13.22
N SER A 61 48.77 0.69 -12.91
CA SER A 61 48.18 -0.64 -12.98
C SER A 61 47.04 -0.67 -13.99
N TRP A 62 47.07 -1.71 -14.81
CA TRP A 62 46.05 -2.01 -15.79
C TRP A 62 45.51 -3.41 -15.53
N GLN A 63 44.23 -3.62 -15.80
CA GLN A 63 43.55 -4.90 -15.64
C GLN A 63 42.95 -5.36 -16.96
N ILE A 64 42.94 -6.68 -17.12
CA ILE A 64 42.17 -7.39 -18.14
C ILE A 64 41.19 -8.29 -17.40
N GLU A 65 39.90 -8.13 -17.69
CA GLU A 65 38.83 -8.87 -17.05
C GLU A 65 38.91 -10.37 -17.36
N ARG A 66 38.47 -11.22 -16.40
CA ARG A 66 38.42 -12.68 -16.56
C ARG A 66 37.83 -13.14 -17.90
N ALA A 67 36.75 -12.50 -18.36
CA ALA A 67 36.03 -12.88 -19.58
C ALA A 67 36.91 -12.80 -20.85
N CYS A 68 37.97 -11.99 -20.82
CA CYS A 68 38.89 -11.80 -21.93
C CYS A 68 40.07 -12.79 -21.90
N ILE A 69 40.13 -13.71 -20.93
CA ILE A 69 41.26 -14.62 -20.73
C ILE A 69 40.80 -16.07 -20.92
N CYS A 70 41.43 -16.77 -21.86
CA CYS A 70 41.22 -18.19 -22.11
C CYS A 70 42.53 -18.95 -21.87
N PHE A 71 42.41 -20.21 -21.44
CA PHE A 71 43.55 -21.11 -21.32
C PHE A 71 43.39 -22.21 -22.39
N PRO A 72 44.41 -22.51 -23.21
CA PRO A 72 44.37 -23.58 -24.21
C PRO A 72 44.07 -24.95 -23.58
N GLU A 73 43.48 -25.90 -24.32
CA GLU A 73 43.11 -27.25 -23.80
C GLU A 73 44.26 -28.02 -23.13
N THR A 74 45.51 -27.71 -23.46
CA THR A 74 46.73 -28.21 -22.80
C THR A 74 46.90 -27.74 -21.34
N SER A 75 46.05 -26.84 -20.83
CA SER A 75 46.16 -26.20 -19.51
C SER A 75 45.55 -27.00 -18.34
N ARG A 76 45.23 -28.30 -18.50
CA ARG A 76 44.80 -29.17 -17.38
C ARG A 76 45.78 -29.15 -16.20
N PHE A 77 47.06 -28.93 -16.47
CA PHE A 77 48.11 -28.84 -15.44
C PHE A 77 47.94 -27.63 -14.51
N LEU A 78 47.51 -26.46 -15.03
CA LEU A 78 47.23 -25.27 -14.20
C LEU A 78 46.09 -25.58 -13.20
N ALA A 79 45.00 -26.18 -13.67
CA ALA A 79 43.87 -26.55 -12.81
C ALA A 79 44.27 -27.56 -11.73
N GLN A 80 45.12 -28.55 -12.06
CA GLN A 80 45.62 -29.54 -11.10
C GLN A 80 46.57 -28.92 -10.06
N ASN A 81 47.42 -27.97 -10.45
CA ASN A 81 48.36 -27.32 -9.53
C ASN A 81 47.66 -26.30 -8.62
N ILE A 82 46.67 -25.57 -9.14
CA ILE A 82 45.79 -24.73 -8.34
C ILE A 82 45.12 -25.55 -7.23
N ALA A 83 44.60 -26.74 -7.54
CA ALA A 83 44.02 -27.61 -6.52
C ALA A 83 45.04 -28.00 -5.44
N LYS A 84 46.31 -28.26 -5.80
CA LYS A 84 47.39 -28.52 -4.83
C LYS A 84 47.70 -27.30 -3.96
N TRP A 85 47.74 -26.10 -4.55
CA TRP A 85 47.97 -24.85 -3.80
C TRP A 85 46.85 -24.57 -2.81
N ILE A 86 45.58 -24.80 -3.20
CA ILE A 86 44.43 -24.69 -2.29
C ILE A 86 44.61 -25.61 -1.09
N LYS A 87 45.00 -26.88 -1.31
CA LYS A 87 45.25 -27.84 -0.20
C LYS A 87 46.35 -27.35 0.74
N LEU A 88 47.46 -26.85 0.20
CA LEU A 88 48.57 -26.30 1.00
C LEU A 88 48.14 -25.06 1.81
N VAL A 89 47.37 -24.14 1.21
CA VAL A 89 46.80 -22.98 1.91
C VAL A 89 45.94 -23.42 3.10
N LEU A 90 45.09 -24.43 2.91
CA LEU A 90 44.20 -24.95 3.95
C LEU A 90 44.99 -25.56 5.12
N ILE A 91 46.01 -26.39 4.85
CA ILE A 91 46.87 -27.01 5.87
C ILE A 91 47.55 -25.93 6.72
N GLU A 92 48.18 -24.94 6.08
CA GLU A 92 48.89 -23.85 6.77
C GLU A 92 47.97 -22.96 7.61
N HIS A 93 46.67 -22.94 7.31
CA HIS A 93 45.66 -22.23 8.09
C HIS A 93 45.00 -23.11 9.18
N GLY A 94 45.52 -24.32 9.41
CA GLY A 94 45.01 -25.26 10.40
C GLY A 94 43.67 -25.89 10.01
N ILE A 95 43.37 -25.94 8.71
CA ILE A 95 42.13 -26.49 8.17
C ILE A 95 42.43 -27.86 7.55
N ASP A 96 41.73 -28.89 8.01
CA ASP A 96 41.90 -30.25 7.50
C ASP A 96 41.31 -30.40 6.09
N VAL A 97 42.18 -30.74 5.15
CA VAL A 97 41.91 -30.84 3.70
C VAL A 97 40.97 -32.00 3.36
N GLN A 98 40.78 -32.96 4.26
CA GLN A 98 39.87 -34.09 4.05
C GLN A 98 38.39 -33.71 4.16
N TRP A 99 38.09 -32.59 4.83
CA TRP A 99 36.73 -32.24 5.27
C TRP A 99 36.21 -30.94 4.68
N VAL A 100 37.02 -30.25 3.87
CA VAL A 100 36.62 -28.98 3.26
C VAL A 100 37.00 -28.94 1.78
N GLU A 101 35.97 -28.85 0.93
CA GLU A 101 36.15 -28.51 -0.47
C GLU A 101 36.19 -26.99 -0.65
N ALA A 102 37.31 -26.50 -1.17
CA ALA A 102 37.47 -25.12 -1.59
C ALA A 102 37.71 -25.08 -3.10
N ASN A 103 37.06 -24.13 -3.75
CA ASN A 103 37.28 -23.81 -5.15
C ASN A 103 38.06 -22.50 -5.27
N CYS A 104 38.63 -22.26 -6.44
CA CYS A 104 39.06 -20.93 -6.81
C CYS A 104 38.60 -20.60 -8.23
N TYR A 105 38.49 -19.31 -8.52
CA TYR A 105 38.26 -18.82 -9.88
C TYR A 105 39.12 -17.61 -10.15
N LEU A 106 39.62 -17.50 -11.39
CA LEU A 106 40.37 -16.35 -11.85
C LEU A 106 39.41 -15.15 -11.95
N THR A 107 39.80 -14.01 -11.39
CA THR A 107 39.04 -12.76 -11.45
C THR A 107 39.56 -11.81 -12.51
N GLN A 108 40.88 -11.68 -12.62
CA GLN A 108 41.51 -10.71 -13.51
C GLN A 108 42.99 -11.03 -13.74
N LEU A 109 43.54 -10.44 -14.79
CA LEU A 109 44.97 -10.30 -15.01
C LEU A 109 45.36 -8.83 -14.77
N VAL A 110 46.38 -8.61 -13.94
CA VAL A 110 46.87 -7.29 -13.58
C VAL A 110 48.26 -7.08 -14.16
N ILE A 111 48.46 -5.94 -14.82
CA ILE A 111 49.71 -5.54 -15.46
C ILE A 111 50.23 -4.29 -14.75
N TYR A 112 51.49 -4.33 -14.37
CA TYR A 112 52.24 -3.17 -13.89
C TYR A 112 53.32 -2.82 -14.91
N HIS A 113 53.29 -1.58 -15.40
CA HIS A 113 54.25 -1.03 -16.35
C HIS A 113 54.96 0.21 -15.76
N SER A 114 56.19 0.44 -16.22
CA SER A 114 57.14 1.40 -15.65
C SER A 114 56.61 2.84 -15.55
N GLY A 115 56.95 3.53 -14.44
CA GLY A 115 56.72 4.97 -14.24
C GLY A 115 55.79 5.35 -13.07
N GLY A 116 55.20 4.39 -12.37
CA GLY A 116 54.20 4.63 -11.32
C GLY A 116 54.74 4.67 -9.90
N TYR A 117 53.99 5.35 -9.03
CA TYR A 117 54.24 5.39 -7.60
C TYR A 117 53.16 4.58 -6.85
N TYR A 118 53.58 3.87 -5.80
CA TYR A 118 52.79 3.32 -4.69
C TYR A 118 51.38 2.81 -5.03
N ILE A 119 51.22 1.49 -5.16
CA ILE A 119 49.89 0.88 -5.32
C ILE A 119 49.53 0.13 -4.03
N ARG A 120 48.45 0.58 -3.38
CA ARG A 120 47.83 -0.10 -2.23
C ARG A 120 46.60 -0.87 -2.71
N HIS A 121 46.65 -2.19 -2.63
CA HIS A 121 45.52 -3.08 -2.87
C HIS A 121 45.01 -3.66 -1.55
N ARG A 122 43.72 -3.48 -1.25
CA ARG A 122 43.04 -4.20 -0.16
C ARG A 122 42.12 -5.23 -0.78
N TYR A 123 42.39 -6.51 -0.53
CA TYR A 123 41.54 -7.59 -1.01
C TYR A 123 40.34 -7.73 -0.07
N THR A 124 39.19 -7.24 -0.48
CA THR A 124 37.94 -7.34 0.29
C THR A 124 37.13 -8.56 -0.13
N MET A 125 36.21 -8.97 0.74
CA MET A 125 35.24 -10.00 0.40
C MET A 125 34.35 -9.51 -0.74
N GLN A 126 34.43 -10.16 -1.91
CA GLN A 126 33.63 -9.83 -3.09
C GLN A 126 32.32 -10.64 -3.12
N GLU A 127 32.34 -11.90 -2.66
CA GLU A 127 31.21 -12.83 -2.72
C GLU A 127 31.11 -13.71 -1.45
N ILE A 128 29.91 -14.26 -1.20
CA ILE A 128 29.64 -15.18 -0.09
C ILE A 128 30.49 -16.44 -0.27
N GLY A 129 31.29 -16.78 0.74
CA GLY A 129 32.25 -17.88 0.66
C GLY A 129 33.69 -17.48 0.32
N HIS A 130 33.95 -16.23 -0.10
CA HIS A 130 35.31 -15.74 -0.35
C HIS A 130 36.11 -15.62 0.95
N PHE A 131 37.22 -16.34 1.06
CA PHE A 131 38.05 -16.35 2.28
C PHE A 131 39.52 -15.96 2.08
N GLY A 132 40.01 -15.92 0.84
CA GLY A 132 41.35 -15.46 0.52
C GLY A 132 41.57 -15.34 -0.99
N THR A 133 42.72 -14.79 -1.38
CA THR A 133 43.09 -14.54 -2.77
C THR A 133 44.46 -15.17 -3.05
N ILE A 134 44.60 -15.90 -4.15
CA ILE A 134 45.87 -16.39 -4.68
C ILE A 134 46.31 -15.49 -5.83
N ILE A 135 47.57 -15.11 -5.85
CA ILE A 135 48.18 -14.30 -6.91
C ILE A 135 49.28 -15.13 -7.54
N VAL A 136 49.18 -15.35 -8.85
CA VAL A 136 50.18 -16.07 -9.64
C VAL A 136 50.91 -15.07 -10.52
N GLN A 137 52.19 -14.84 -10.23
CA GLN A 137 53.03 -13.96 -11.02
C GLN A 137 53.57 -14.69 -12.25
N LEU A 138 53.34 -14.14 -13.44
CA LEU A 138 53.80 -14.69 -14.70
C LEU A 138 55.24 -14.24 -14.99
N PRO A 139 56.11 -15.13 -15.48
CA PRO A 139 57.46 -14.75 -15.88
C PRO A 139 57.42 -13.89 -17.14
N VAL A 140 58.19 -12.80 -17.15
CA VAL A 140 58.34 -11.88 -18.28
C VAL A 140 59.80 -11.92 -18.76
N GLU A 141 60.02 -11.90 -20.07
CA GLU A 141 61.36 -11.91 -20.67
C GLU A 141 62.10 -10.61 -20.34
N ASN A 142 63.01 -10.64 -19.34
CA ASN A 142 63.78 -9.48 -18.91
C ASN A 142 65.26 -9.60 -19.31
N LYS A 143 65.80 -8.59 -20.01
CA LYS A 143 67.23 -8.47 -20.38
C LYS A 143 68.06 -7.53 -19.48
N GLN A 144 67.54 -7.00 -18.38
CA GLN A 144 68.27 -6.09 -17.49
C GLN A 144 68.23 -6.50 -16.01
N ARG A 145 69.37 -6.28 -15.33
CA ARG A 145 69.80 -6.90 -14.05
C ARG A 145 69.28 -6.24 -12.76
N ASP A 146 68.54 -5.13 -12.82
CA ASP A 146 68.25 -4.30 -11.62
C ASP A 146 66.74 -4.07 -11.38
N ASN A 147 65.97 -5.14 -11.19
CA ASN A 147 64.54 -5.05 -10.89
C ASN A 147 64.23 -5.54 -9.46
N GLU A 148 64.17 -4.63 -8.49
CA GLU A 148 63.76 -4.92 -7.10
C GLU A 148 62.31 -4.47 -6.84
N MET A 149 61.36 -5.40 -6.71
CA MET A 149 59.97 -5.07 -6.39
C MET A 149 59.67 -5.43 -4.94
N LYS A 150 59.49 -4.43 -4.07
CA LYS A 150 59.15 -4.65 -2.67
C LYS A 150 57.64 -4.82 -2.50
N ILE A 151 57.25 -5.99 -2.01
CA ILE A 151 55.88 -6.27 -1.55
C ILE A 151 55.88 -6.11 -0.03
N SER A 152 54.93 -5.35 0.53
CA SER A 152 54.72 -5.32 1.98
C SER A 152 53.26 -5.54 2.33
N GLN A 153 53.02 -6.22 3.47
CA GLN A 153 51.69 -6.55 3.97
C GLN A 153 51.47 -5.94 5.35
N THR A 154 50.32 -5.31 5.55
CA THR A 154 49.85 -4.84 6.86
C THR A 154 48.57 -5.56 7.26
N SER A 155 48.53 -6.06 8.50
CA SER A 155 47.36 -6.69 9.14
C SER A 155 46.92 -5.83 10.32
N GLU A 156 45.63 -5.47 10.40
CA GLU A 156 45.07 -4.66 11.49
C GLU A 156 45.19 -5.35 12.88
N THR A 157 45.35 -6.67 12.93
CA THR A 157 45.30 -7.44 14.19
C THR A 157 46.67 -7.77 14.81
N HIS A 158 47.78 -7.68 14.05
CA HIS A 158 49.13 -7.91 14.58
C HIS A 158 50.20 -7.19 13.72
N PRO A 159 51.02 -6.29 14.30
CA PRO A 159 52.16 -5.70 13.60
C PRO A 159 53.30 -6.72 13.56
N LYS A 160 53.30 -7.62 12.56
CA LYS A 160 54.43 -8.49 12.23
C LYS A 160 55.25 -7.88 11.09
N PRO A 161 56.56 -8.18 11.00
CA PRO A 161 57.52 -7.42 10.20
C PRO A 161 57.23 -7.50 8.70
N THR A 162 57.47 -6.38 8.02
CA THR A 162 57.53 -6.23 6.56
C THR A 162 58.44 -7.30 5.95
N ILE A 163 57.87 -8.26 5.23
CA ILE A 163 58.65 -9.22 4.43
C ILE A 163 58.92 -8.53 3.09
N ALA A 164 60.08 -7.87 2.96
CA ALA A 164 60.55 -7.40 1.66
C ALA A 164 61.03 -8.62 0.86
N GLN A 165 60.38 -8.90 -0.26
CA GLN A 165 60.89 -9.86 -1.23
C GLN A 165 61.81 -9.14 -2.20
N ASP A 166 62.97 -9.74 -2.45
CA ASP A 166 63.91 -9.30 -3.47
C ASP A 166 63.80 -10.27 -4.67
N PRO A 167 63.12 -9.87 -5.76
CA PRO A 167 63.03 -10.69 -6.96
C PRO A 167 64.33 -10.76 -7.76
N SER A 168 65.44 -10.12 -7.32
CA SER A 168 66.74 -10.18 -8.02
C SER A 168 67.42 -11.56 -8.02
N LEU A 169 66.93 -12.53 -7.23
CA LEU A 169 67.37 -13.92 -7.26
C LEU A 169 66.80 -14.74 -8.46
N CYS A 170 65.94 -14.13 -9.29
CA CYS A 170 65.19 -14.82 -10.36
C CYS A 170 65.89 -14.77 -11.73
N ASN A 171 66.97 -15.55 -11.91
CA ASN A 171 67.45 -15.92 -13.24
C ASN A 171 66.80 -17.22 -13.77
N ASP A 172 65.85 -17.79 -13.02
CA ASP A 172 65.17 -19.04 -13.33
C ASP A 172 63.75 -18.74 -13.83
N PRO A 173 63.25 -19.36 -14.91
CA PRO A 173 61.91 -19.09 -15.42
C PRO A 173 60.91 -19.79 -14.50
N THR A 174 60.67 -19.23 -13.32
CA THR A 174 59.79 -19.79 -12.30
C THR A 174 58.64 -18.84 -11.99
N PHE A 175 57.44 -19.40 -11.78
CA PHE A 175 56.28 -18.64 -11.32
C PHE A 175 56.36 -18.44 -9.80
N TYR A 176 55.81 -17.33 -9.32
CA TYR A 176 55.59 -17.12 -7.89
C TYR A 176 54.10 -17.13 -7.56
N VAL A 177 53.73 -17.92 -6.56
CA VAL A 177 52.37 -17.99 -6.05
C VAL A 177 52.32 -17.37 -4.65
N ASN A 178 51.54 -16.31 -4.48
CA ASN A 178 51.37 -15.59 -3.23
C ASN A 178 49.93 -15.72 -2.74
N PHE A 179 49.74 -15.97 -1.43
CA PHE A 179 48.41 -16.05 -0.81
C PHE A 179 48.15 -14.86 0.12
N PHE A 180 46.95 -14.29 0.02
CA PHE A 180 46.46 -13.18 0.84
C PHE A 180 45.13 -13.53 1.49
N SER A 181 45.02 -13.37 2.82
CA SER A 181 43.73 -13.48 3.51
C SER A 181 42.86 -12.25 3.21
N VAL A 182 41.53 -12.43 3.24
CA VAL A 182 40.57 -11.31 3.13
C VAL A 182 40.87 -10.23 4.18
N ASP A 183 40.75 -8.97 3.77
CA ASP A 183 41.09 -7.75 4.52
C ASP A 183 42.60 -7.52 4.73
N SER A 184 43.47 -8.26 4.03
CA SER A 184 44.90 -7.92 3.95
C SER A 184 45.15 -6.73 3.03
N GLU A 185 46.03 -5.83 3.44
CA GLU A 185 46.56 -4.76 2.60
C GLU A 185 47.89 -5.22 1.98
N ARG A 186 48.01 -5.02 0.66
CA ARG A 186 49.22 -5.24 -0.13
C ARG A 186 49.72 -3.90 -0.65
N VAL A 187 50.99 -3.61 -0.42
CA VAL A 187 51.67 -2.43 -0.97
C VAL A 187 52.75 -2.89 -1.95
N ILE A 188 52.73 -2.30 -3.14
CA ILE A 188 53.68 -2.56 -4.22
C ILE A 188 54.48 -1.29 -4.50
N GLU A 189 55.81 -1.38 -4.40
CA GLU A 189 56.76 -0.32 -4.77
C GLU A 189 57.52 -0.69 -6.06
N PRO A 190 57.27 -0.01 -7.20
CA PRO A 190 58.01 -0.27 -8.44
C PRO A 190 59.39 0.39 -8.44
N THR A 191 60.47 -0.36 -8.71
CA THR A 191 61.74 0.21 -9.19
C THR A 191 61.79 0.26 -10.72
N ARG A 192 62.71 1.06 -11.27
CA ARG A 192 62.68 1.59 -12.65
C ARG A 192 62.68 0.47 -13.72
N LYS A 193 61.77 0.58 -14.70
CA LYS A 193 61.71 -0.19 -15.96
C LYS A 193 61.48 -1.71 -15.84
N ALA A 194 60.60 -2.15 -14.93
CA ALA A 194 60.17 -3.55 -14.82
C ALA A 194 58.71 -3.75 -15.29
N TRP A 195 58.45 -4.87 -15.98
CA TRP A 195 57.11 -5.39 -16.23
C TRP A 195 56.76 -6.43 -15.16
N ASN A 196 55.57 -6.32 -14.57
CA ASN A 196 55.03 -7.36 -13.69
C ASN A 196 53.60 -7.71 -14.13
N ILE A 197 53.35 -9.00 -14.37
CA ILE A 197 52.05 -9.49 -14.83
C ILE A 197 51.57 -10.56 -13.85
N GLU A 198 50.36 -10.38 -13.33
CA GLU A 198 49.81 -11.21 -12.26
C GLU A 198 48.41 -11.72 -12.62
N LEU A 199 48.15 -13.01 -12.38
CA LEU A 199 46.82 -13.60 -12.39
C LEU A 199 46.26 -13.61 -10.97
N VAL A 200 45.05 -13.08 -10.78
CA VAL A 200 44.39 -12.99 -9.47
C VAL A 200 43.26 -14.00 -9.39
N TYR A 201 43.30 -14.87 -8.38
CA TYR A 201 42.30 -15.91 -8.12
C TYR A 201 41.63 -15.69 -6.76
N ASN A 202 40.30 -15.68 -6.71
CA ASN A 202 39.56 -15.69 -5.45
C ASN A 202 39.36 -17.13 -4.97
N LEU A 203 39.50 -17.37 -3.67
CA LEU A 203 39.26 -18.65 -3.01
C LEU A 203 37.90 -18.67 -2.32
N MET A 204 37.10 -19.66 -2.69
CA MET A 204 35.72 -19.83 -2.23
C MET A 204 35.55 -21.13 -1.47
N TRP A 205 34.79 -21.10 -0.38
CA TRP A 205 34.20 -22.30 0.19
C TRP A 205 33.14 -22.89 -0.73
N LYS A 206 33.04 -24.23 -0.80
CA LYS A 206 31.80 -24.88 -1.22
C LYS A 206 30.90 -25.09 -0.01
N PRO A 207 29.79 -24.33 0.14
CA PRO A 207 28.92 -24.44 1.30
C PRO A 207 28.24 -25.82 1.41
N GLU A 208 28.01 -26.50 0.28
CA GLU A 208 27.33 -27.80 0.20
C GLU A 208 28.13 -28.99 0.79
N ILE A 209 29.46 -28.88 0.87
CA ILE A 209 30.37 -29.99 1.27
C ILE A 209 31.19 -29.61 2.51
N ALA A 210 30.88 -28.49 3.17
CA ALA A 210 31.54 -28.12 4.42
C ALA A 210 31.05 -28.97 5.60
N THR A 211 31.14 -30.30 5.49
CA THR A 211 30.96 -31.26 6.58
C THR A 211 32.08 -31.06 7.58
N LEU A 212 31.78 -30.21 8.58
CA LEU A 212 32.25 -30.29 9.95
C LEU A 212 33.55 -31.08 10.17
N ALA A 213 34.69 -30.40 10.04
CA ALA A 213 35.91 -30.87 10.68
C ALA A 213 35.69 -30.83 12.20
N LEU A 214 35.34 -31.98 12.81
CA LEU A 214 35.40 -32.13 14.26
C LEU A 214 36.87 -31.98 14.67
N PRO A 215 37.23 -31.06 15.60
CA PRO A 215 38.49 -31.20 16.31
C PRO A 215 38.45 -32.56 17.04
N ASN A 216 39.57 -33.33 17.00
CA ASN A 216 39.75 -34.66 17.59
C ASN A 216 38.45 -35.23 18.20
N VAL A 217 37.77 -36.11 17.45
CA VAL A 217 36.43 -36.64 17.76
C VAL A 217 36.25 -37.00 19.24
N LEU A 218 37.27 -37.60 19.88
CA LEU A 218 37.23 -37.91 21.30
C LEU A 218 37.11 -36.66 22.18
N SER A 219 37.95 -35.65 21.95
CA SER A 219 37.93 -34.39 22.69
C SER A 219 36.61 -33.63 22.50
N PHE A 220 36.05 -33.67 21.29
CA PHE A 220 34.75 -33.07 21.02
C PHE A 220 33.64 -33.81 21.76
N LEU A 221 33.59 -35.14 21.70
CA LEU A 221 32.57 -35.95 22.39
C LEU A 221 32.63 -35.82 23.91
N VAL A 222 33.83 -35.80 24.48
CA VAL A 222 34.04 -35.54 25.92
C VAL A 222 33.53 -34.15 26.30
N THR A 223 33.88 -33.13 25.50
CA THR A 223 33.43 -31.75 25.75
C THR A 223 31.92 -31.61 25.61
N LEU A 224 31.34 -32.23 24.58
CA LEU A 224 29.89 -32.24 24.35
C LEU A 224 29.16 -32.92 25.51
N THR A 225 29.67 -34.05 26.00
CA THR A 225 29.08 -34.76 27.14
C THR A 225 29.13 -33.91 28.40
N LYS A 226 30.27 -33.26 28.67
CA LYS A 226 30.40 -32.34 29.81
C LYS A 226 29.43 -31.16 29.71
N MET A 227 29.38 -30.48 28.57
CA MET A 227 28.45 -29.36 28.33
C MET A 227 26.99 -29.80 28.43
N THR A 228 26.65 -30.97 27.88
CA THR A 228 25.30 -31.55 27.96
C THR A 228 24.90 -31.83 29.40
N LEU A 229 25.82 -32.29 30.26
CA LEU A 229 25.55 -32.50 31.68
C LEU A 229 25.38 -31.18 32.44
N GLU A 230 26.24 -30.19 32.20
CA GLU A 230 26.16 -28.88 32.87
C GLU A 230 24.86 -28.13 32.50
N LEU A 231 24.50 -28.11 31.21
CA LEU A 231 23.30 -27.44 30.71
C LEU A 231 22.01 -28.22 31.01
N ARG A 232 22.08 -29.49 31.44
CA ARG A 232 20.90 -30.27 31.80
C ARG A 232 20.12 -29.65 32.95
N SER A 233 20.82 -29.20 33.99
CA SER A 233 20.22 -28.50 35.12
C SER A 233 19.48 -27.21 34.69
N TRP A 234 19.94 -26.58 33.61
CA TRP A 234 19.28 -25.39 33.06
C TRP A 234 17.96 -25.73 32.38
N GLN A 235 17.90 -26.88 31.69
CA GLN A 235 16.69 -27.39 31.04
C GLN A 235 15.61 -27.79 32.07
N GLU A 236 16.00 -28.50 33.13
CA GLU A 236 15.09 -29.05 34.15
C GLU A 236 14.37 -27.96 34.96
N ASN A 237 14.95 -26.77 35.03
CA ASN A 237 14.41 -25.63 35.77
C ASN A 237 13.51 -24.70 34.93
N VAL A 238 13.22 -25.04 33.67
CA VAL A 238 12.33 -24.24 32.82
C VAL A 238 10.96 -24.90 32.72
N SER A 239 9.94 -24.21 33.23
CA SER A 239 8.56 -24.53 32.90
C SER A 239 8.20 -23.93 31.54
N GLU A 240 7.47 -24.69 30.71
CA GLU A 240 7.20 -24.33 29.31
C GLU A 240 6.32 -23.06 29.14
N ASN A 241 5.64 -22.62 30.21
CA ASN A 241 4.81 -21.40 30.21
C ASN A 241 5.52 -20.20 30.85
N CYS A 242 6.73 -20.39 31.37
CA CYS A 242 7.51 -19.30 31.93
C CYS A 242 8.61 -18.90 30.96
N ARG A 243 8.96 -17.62 31.05
CA ARG A 243 10.04 -17.05 30.29
C ARG A 243 11.36 -17.79 30.53
N PRO A 244 12.02 -18.34 29.50
CA PRO A 244 13.31 -18.98 29.70
C PRO A 244 14.37 -17.93 30.01
N LYS A 245 15.35 -18.29 30.85
CA LYS A 245 16.57 -17.49 31.01
C LYS A 245 17.39 -17.58 29.72
N ILE A 246 18.02 -16.47 29.34
CA ILE A 246 18.79 -16.38 28.09
C ILE A 246 20.28 -16.41 28.44
N MET A 247 21.07 -17.16 27.68
CA MET A 247 22.52 -17.16 27.79
C MET A 247 23.16 -16.54 26.55
N ILE A 248 24.17 -15.69 26.74
CA ILE A 248 24.89 -15.02 25.64
C ILE A 248 26.37 -15.38 25.70
N ILE A 249 26.87 -15.93 24.60
CA ILE A 249 28.29 -16.26 24.39
C ILE A 249 28.85 -15.31 23.34
N GLY A 250 29.84 -14.50 23.71
CA GLY A 250 30.58 -13.67 22.76
C GLY A 250 31.49 -14.50 21.87
N LEU A 251 31.45 -14.25 20.57
CA LEU A 251 32.44 -14.78 19.65
C LEU A 251 33.71 -13.93 19.70
N ASP A 252 34.87 -14.53 19.48
CA ASP A 252 36.16 -13.84 19.62
C ASP A 252 36.40 -12.85 18.46
N ARG A 253 35.90 -13.18 17.25
CA ARG A 253 36.10 -12.35 16.06
C ARG A 253 34.95 -11.38 15.85
N LYS A 254 35.26 -10.20 15.29
CA LYS A 254 34.25 -9.27 14.78
C LYS A 254 33.80 -9.68 13.39
N TYR A 255 32.50 -9.93 13.22
CA TYR A 255 31.89 -10.26 11.93
C TYR A 255 31.10 -9.07 11.36
N LYS A 256 30.98 -9.03 10.03
CA LYS A 256 30.11 -8.05 9.34
C LYS A 256 28.63 -8.40 9.55
N PRO A 257 27.69 -7.46 9.39
CA PRO A 257 26.27 -7.68 9.74
C PRO A 257 25.56 -8.83 9.01
N ARG A 258 26.07 -9.31 7.86
CA ARG A 258 25.52 -10.42 7.08
C ARG A 258 26.32 -11.71 7.27
N HIS A 259 26.49 -12.14 8.51
CA HIS A 259 27.17 -13.40 8.83
C HIS A 259 26.13 -14.46 9.19
N SER A 260 26.46 -15.70 8.89
CA SER A 260 25.66 -16.91 9.17
C SER A 260 26.55 -17.98 9.81
N PHE A 261 25.98 -19.08 10.29
CA PHE A 261 26.75 -20.16 10.92
C PHE A 261 27.81 -20.73 9.96
N SER A 262 27.49 -20.85 8.66
CA SER A 262 28.46 -21.30 7.65
C SER A 262 29.65 -20.35 7.42
N THR A 263 29.51 -19.07 7.79
CA THR A 263 30.58 -18.06 7.62
C THR A 263 31.53 -17.93 8.81
N LEU A 264 31.24 -18.60 9.94
CA LEU A 264 32.06 -18.52 11.15
C LEU A 264 33.46 -19.12 10.94
N LYS A 265 34.48 -18.54 11.57
CA LYS A 265 35.90 -18.89 11.34
C LYS A 265 36.60 -19.34 12.62
N GLY A 266 37.43 -20.37 12.52
CA GLY A 266 38.31 -20.81 13.62
C GLY A 266 37.56 -21.28 14.87
N SER A 267 37.98 -20.82 16.04
CA SER A 267 37.40 -21.17 17.35
C SER A 267 35.91 -20.87 17.44
N ASP A 268 35.46 -19.75 16.87
CA ASP A 268 34.04 -19.36 16.87
C ASP A 268 33.14 -20.41 16.22
N ARG A 269 33.61 -21.02 15.11
CA ARG A 269 32.87 -22.08 14.42
C ARG A 269 32.80 -23.35 15.27
N GLN A 270 33.87 -23.69 15.98
CA GLN A 270 33.91 -24.85 16.87
C GLN A 270 32.96 -24.67 18.07
N VAL A 271 32.94 -23.47 18.67
CA VAL A 271 32.03 -23.14 19.78
C VAL A 271 30.58 -23.18 19.31
N ALA A 272 30.27 -22.55 18.17
CA ALA A 272 28.93 -22.59 17.60
C ALA A 272 28.48 -24.03 17.33
N PHE A 273 29.35 -24.85 16.73
CA PHE A 273 29.04 -26.24 16.44
C PHE A 273 28.81 -27.08 17.71
N LEU A 274 29.66 -26.92 18.73
CA LEU A 274 29.50 -27.60 20.02
C LEU A 274 28.14 -27.27 20.65
N MET A 275 27.74 -25.99 20.62
CA MET A 275 26.46 -25.56 21.18
C MET A 275 25.27 -26.06 20.36
N CYS A 276 25.34 -26.00 19.02
CA CYS A 276 24.30 -26.55 18.15
C CYS A 276 24.14 -28.08 18.29
N SER A 277 25.17 -28.78 18.78
CA SER A 277 25.13 -30.22 19.02
C SER A 277 24.43 -30.61 20.32
N VAL A 278 24.07 -29.63 21.18
CA VAL A 278 23.32 -29.89 22.42
C VAL A 278 21.82 -30.03 22.08
N PRO A 279 21.21 -31.20 22.28
CA PRO A 279 19.91 -31.52 21.67
C PRO A 279 18.70 -30.79 22.24
N PHE A 280 18.82 -30.19 23.43
CA PHE A 280 17.73 -29.53 24.15
C PHE A 280 17.91 -28.01 24.27
N VAL A 281 18.88 -27.44 23.57
CA VAL A 281 19.13 -26.01 23.53
C VAL A 281 18.89 -25.52 22.11
N ASP A 282 18.21 -24.38 21.98
CA ASP A 282 18.14 -23.69 20.70
C ASP A 282 19.18 -22.58 20.67
N VAL A 283 19.85 -22.46 19.53
CA VAL A 283 21.03 -21.61 19.33
C VAL A 283 20.76 -20.67 18.17
N TYR A 284 20.99 -19.39 18.42
CA TYR A 284 20.85 -18.35 17.40
C TYR A 284 22.13 -17.53 17.35
N LEU A 285 22.49 -17.11 16.14
CA LEU A 285 23.57 -16.17 15.91
C LEU A 285 22.97 -14.77 15.79
N ALA A 286 23.52 -13.78 16.49
CA ALA A 286 23.01 -12.43 16.44
C ALA A 286 24.11 -11.38 16.63
N ARG A 287 23.81 -10.14 16.27
CA ARG A 287 24.64 -8.98 16.59
C ARG A 287 24.07 -8.26 17.81
N LEU A 288 24.79 -8.38 18.93
CA LEU A 288 24.51 -7.61 20.14
C LEU A 288 25.05 -6.19 19.98
N THR A 289 24.20 -5.21 20.25
CA THR A 289 24.54 -3.79 20.28
C THR A 289 24.43 -3.28 21.70
N ARG A 290 25.53 -2.74 22.24
CA ARG A 290 25.51 -1.92 23.44
C ARG A 290 25.47 -0.46 23.02
N ARG A 291 24.41 0.25 23.39
CA ARG A 291 24.23 1.67 23.12
C ARG A 291 24.40 2.46 24.41
N ILE A 292 25.28 3.45 24.37
CA ILE A 292 25.47 4.42 25.45
C ILE A 292 24.98 5.77 24.95
N THR A 293 23.86 6.24 25.48
CA THR A 293 23.29 7.56 25.19
C THR A 293 23.66 8.50 26.31
N ARG A 294 24.34 9.60 25.98
CA ARG A 294 24.65 10.69 26.92
C ARG A 294 23.84 11.91 26.53
N ILE A 295 23.15 12.49 27.49
CA ILE A 295 22.35 13.70 27.28
C ILE A 295 22.89 14.78 28.20
N ALA A 296 23.34 15.88 27.61
CA ALA A 296 23.79 17.06 28.36
C ALA A 296 22.72 18.16 28.30
N PHE A 297 22.31 18.65 29.48
CA PHE A 297 21.32 19.70 29.65
C PHE A 297 21.93 20.93 30.33
N ARG A 298 21.38 22.11 30.03
CA ARG A 298 21.84 23.40 30.56
C ARG A 298 20.72 24.05 31.38
N GLY A 299 20.69 23.85 32.70
CA GLY A 299 19.69 24.48 33.58
C GLY A 299 19.41 23.73 34.89
N ARG A 300 18.78 24.44 35.84
CA ARG A 300 18.38 23.94 37.16
C ARG A 300 16.96 23.39 37.08
N GLN A 301 16.80 22.07 37.10
CA GLN A 301 15.53 21.42 37.38
C GLN A 301 15.72 20.27 38.38
N ASP A 302 14.73 20.14 39.26
CA ASP A 302 14.53 19.05 40.18
C ASP A 302 13.89 17.88 39.42
N SER A 303 14.63 16.78 39.24
CA SER A 303 14.15 15.58 38.55
C SER A 303 13.72 14.53 39.56
N LYS A 304 12.45 14.10 39.47
CA LYS A 304 11.99 12.80 39.98
C LYS A 304 12.81 11.71 39.29
N SER A 305 13.32 10.77 40.09
CA SER A 305 14.19 9.67 39.65
C SER A 305 13.45 8.71 38.72
N ASP A 306 13.93 8.59 37.48
CA ASP A 306 13.60 7.47 36.59
C ASP A 306 14.65 6.36 36.77
N ASN A 307 14.20 5.10 36.83
CA ASN A 307 15.02 3.95 37.28
C ASN A 307 16.13 3.50 36.30
N ASP A 308 16.25 4.10 35.11
CA ASP A 308 17.18 3.68 34.06
C ASP A 308 18.45 4.55 33.94
N VAL A 309 18.62 5.53 34.84
CA VAL A 309 19.81 6.41 34.85
C VAL A 309 21.00 5.68 35.47
N VAL A 310 22.03 5.40 34.68
CA VAL A 310 23.19 4.61 35.12
C VAL A 310 24.19 5.49 35.89
N GLN A 311 24.42 6.72 35.45
CA GLN A 311 25.32 7.70 36.10
C GLN A 311 24.86 9.13 35.79
N GLN A 312 24.86 9.99 36.82
CA GLN A 312 24.71 11.44 36.69
C GLN A 312 26.02 12.12 37.08
N SER A 313 26.50 13.06 36.27
CA SER A 313 27.63 13.91 36.61
C SER A 313 27.30 15.38 36.34
N SER A 314 27.59 16.26 37.28
CA SER A 314 27.49 17.71 37.11
C SER A 314 28.87 18.32 36.94
N THR A 315 29.01 19.20 35.95
CA THR A 315 30.21 20.04 35.77
C THR A 315 29.83 21.50 35.67
N THR A 316 30.44 22.31 36.52
CA THR A 316 30.24 23.75 36.56
C THR A 316 31.34 24.41 35.74
N LYS A 317 30.96 25.13 34.68
CA LYS A 317 31.91 25.92 33.89
C LYS A 317 31.48 27.38 33.92
N GLU A 318 32.44 28.26 34.20
CA GLU A 318 32.26 29.71 34.05
C GLU A 318 32.16 30.06 32.56
N ASN A 319 31.11 30.76 32.19
CA ASN A 319 31.02 31.32 30.85
C ASN A 319 31.82 32.63 30.75
N SER A 320 32.04 33.12 29.54
CA SER A 320 32.78 34.36 29.24
C SER A 320 32.19 35.64 29.88
N ASN A 321 31.04 35.55 30.55
CA ASN A 321 30.38 36.65 31.26
C ASN A 321 30.43 36.47 32.80
N GLY A 322 31.18 35.49 33.32
CA GLY A 322 31.32 35.25 34.77
C GLY A 322 30.17 34.49 35.44
N ASN A 323 29.19 33.98 34.67
CA ASN A 323 28.10 33.18 35.23
C ASN A 323 28.49 31.70 35.28
N LEU A 324 28.33 31.08 36.47
CA LEU A 324 28.41 29.63 36.64
C LEU A 324 27.26 28.96 35.86
N VAL A 325 27.62 28.19 34.84
CA VAL A 325 26.66 27.32 34.15
C VAL A 325 26.89 25.89 34.63
N GLU A 326 25.90 25.35 35.33
CA GLU A 326 25.86 23.93 35.68
C GLU A 326 25.39 23.13 34.46
N THR A 327 26.23 22.20 34.03
CA THR A 327 25.93 21.26 32.95
C THR A 327 25.75 19.89 33.61
N LYS A 328 24.53 19.35 33.55
CA LYS A 328 24.24 17.99 34.01
C LYS A 328 24.30 17.05 32.81
N GLU A 329 24.99 15.94 32.98
CA GLU A 329 25.08 14.87 31.99
C GLU A 329 24.44 13.61 32.56
N GLU A 330 23.45 13.08 31.83
CA GLU A 330 22.77 11.82 32.14
C GLU A 330 23.20 10.75 31.15
N GLN A 331 23.55 9.57 31.65
CA GLN A 331 23.97 8.44 30.83
C GLN A 331 23.00 7.27 30.95
N TYR A 332 22.47 6.84 29.80
CA TYR A 332 21.65 5.64 29.64
C TYR A 332 22.44 4.57 28.89
N VAL A 333 22.35 3.32 29.35
CA VAL A 333 22.99 2.16 28.70
C VAL A 333 21.93 1.14 28.34
N THR A 334 21.79 0.84 27.05
CA THR A 334 20.84 -0.15 26.54
C THR A 334 21.56 -1.25 25.76
N HIS A 335 21.06 -2.49 25.87
CA HIS A 335 21.54 -3.62 25.07
C HIS A 335 20.38 -4.16 24.25
N PHE A 336 20.61 -4.38 22.95
CA PHE A 336 19.62 -4.99 22.06
C PHE A 336 20.33 -5.85 21.00
N ALA A 337 19.68 -6.93 20.57
CA ALA A 337 20.19 -7.81 19.53
C ALA A 337 19.47 -7.56 18.21
N SER A 338 20.19 -7.73 17.10
CA SER A 338 19.71 -7.54 15.74
C SER A 338 20.36 -8.57 14.82
N HIS A 339 19.84 -8.73 13.60
CA HIS A 339 20.41 -9.66 12.60
C HIS A 339 20.49 -11.10 13.13
N TRP A 340 19.36 -11.60 13.64
CA TRP A 340 19.28 -12.96 14.16
C TRP A 340 19.24 -13.96 13.01
N VAL A 341 20.03 -15.02 13.14
CA VAL A 341 20.15 -16.12 12.19
C VAL A 341 19.99 -17.44 12.92
N GLY A 342 19.14 -18.32 12.37
CA GLY A 342 18.94 -19.68 12.85
C GLY A 342 20.07 -20.62 12.41
N VAL A 343 20.11 -21.83 12.97
CA VAL A 343 21.13 -22.85 12.64
C VAL A 343 21.04 -23.30 11.17
N ASP A 344 19.88 -23.14 10.55
CA ASP A 344 19.60 -23.36 9.13
C ASP A 344 20.08 -22.22 8.22
N ASP A 345 20.81 -21.24 8.77
CA ASP A 345 21.23 -20.00 8.10
C ASP A 345 20.07 -19.12 7.61
N CYS A 346 18.83 -19.39 8.07
CA CYS A 346 17.66 -18.56 7.79
C CYS A 346 17.55 -17.38 8.78
N VAL A 347 16.90 -16.31 8.34
CA VAL A 347 16.64 -15.13 9.18
C VAL A 347 15.64 -15.50 10.27
N ALA A 348 15.96 -15.16 11.52
CA ALA A 348 15.22 -15.56 12.71
C ALA A 348 14.94 -14.37 13.64
N GLU A 349 14.62 -13.18 13.10
CA GLU A 349 14.58 -11.93 13.85
C GLU A 349 13.57 -11.93 15.03
N PHE A 350 14.07 -11.60 16.23
CA PHE A 350 13.26 -11.44 17.45
C PHE A 350 13.14 -9.96 17.80
N PHE A 351 11.91 -9.50 18.05
CA PHE A 351 11.62 -8.10 18.37
C PHE A 351 11.37 -7.90 19.88
N ASN A 352 11.73 -6.72 20.40
CA ASN A 352 11.45 -6.30 21.78
C ASN A 352 11.99 -7.24 22.88
N LEU A 353 13.10 -7.92 22.62
CA LEU A 353 13.78 -8.73 23.63
C LEU A 353 14.67 -7.85 24.51
N ASP A 354 14.35 -7.73 25.81
CA ASP A 354 15.12 -6.90 26.75
C ASP A 354 16.31 -7.68 27.34
N ILE A 355 17.44 -7.56 26.65
CA ILE A 355 18.68 -8.26 27.00
C ILE A 355 19.21 -7.84 28.38
N ASN A 356 18.94 -6.62 28.83
CA ASN A 356 19.52 -6.08 30.07
C ASN A 356 19.04 -6.82 31.32
N LYS A 357 17.75 -7.19 31.35
CA LYS A 357 17.13 -7.85 32.52
C LYS A 357 17.19 -9.37 32.44
N GLU A 358 17.37 -9.92 31.24
CA GLU A 358 17.01 -11.31 30.94
C GLU A 358 18.19 -12.20 30.59
N ALA A 359 19.31 -11.60 30.16
CA ALA A 359 20.44 -12.36 29.64
C ALA A 359 21.59 -12.50 30.64
N GLN A 360 22.04 -13.74 30.81
CA GLN A 360 23.30 -14.04 31.46
C GLN A 360 24.42 -14.07 30.42
N MET A 361 25.35 -13.12 30.53
CA MET A 361 26.55 -13.10 29.69
C MET A 361 27.60 -14.04 30.29
N VAL A 362 28.12 -14.98 29.50
CA VAL A 362 29.13 -15.94 29.96
C VAL A 362 30.47 -15.26 30.27
N LYS A 363 30.76 -14.16 29.57
CA LYS A 363 31.92 -13.29 29.80
C LYS A 363 31.55 -11.82 29.56
N PRO A 364 32.26 -10.85 30.16
CA PRO A 364 32.07 -9.43 29.85
C PRO A 364 32.38 -9.17 28.38
N LEU A 365 31.39 -8.72 27.61
CA LEU A 365 31.51 -8.57 26.15
C LEU A 365 32.08 -7.21 25.71
N PHE A 366 31.91 -6.19 26.53
CA PHE A 366 32.30 -4.82 26.20
C PHE A 366 33.27 -4.29 27.26
N GLU A 367 34.58 -4.45 27.01
CA GLU A 367 35.63 -3.91 27.87
C GLU A 367 35.58 -2.37 27.95
N LYS A 368 36.04 -1.78 29.06
CA LYS A 368 35.93 -0.33 29.32
C LYS A 368 36.75 0.56 28.37
N SER A 369 37.71 0.01 27.62
CA SER A 369 38.69 0.75 26.83
C SER A 369 38.50 0.66 25.30
N THR A 370 37.44 0.02 24.81
CA THR A 370 37.19 -0.07 23.36
C THR A 370 36.67 1.25 22.79
N LYS A 371 37.15 1.62 21.60
CA LYS A 371 36.56 2.72 20.83
C LYS A 371 35.17 2.31 20.32
N PRO A 372 34.19 3.23 20.30
CA PRO A 372 32.85 2.96 19.78
C PRO A 372 32.91 2.64 18.29
N ASP A 373 32.14 1.64 17.84
CA ASP A 373 32.07 1.27 16.43
C ASP A 373 31.26 2.32 15.63
N LYS A 374 30.29 2.98 16.26
CA LYS A 374 29.54 4.11 15.66
C LYS A 374 29.26 5.20 16.69
N VAL A 375 29.40 6.46 16.25
CA VAL A 375 29.10 7.65 17.07
C VAL A 375 28.08 8.52 16.33
N GLN A 376 27.02 8.92 17.02
CA GLN A 376 26.00 9.82 16.48
C GLN A 376 25.85 11.04 17.41
N ARG A 377 25.69 12.22 16.82
CA ARG A 377 25.50 13.48 17.53
C ARG A 377 24.20 14.10 17.05
N GLN A 378 23.30 14.36 17.99
CA GLN A 378 22.03 15.02 17.71
C GLN A 378 21.91 16.25 18.58
N ASN A 379 21.68 17.39 17.93
CA ASN A 379 21.39 18.65 18.59
C ASN A 379 19.89 18.90 18.44
N THR A 380 19.16 18.95 19.56
CA THR A 380 17.76 19.35 19.57
C THR A 380 17.63 20.87 19.73
N TYR A 381 16.53 21.43 19.25
CA TYR A 381 16.23 22.87 19.39
C TYR A 381 16.16 23.34 20.87
N SER A 382 16.05 22.40 21.81
CA SER A 382 15.90 22.58 23.27
C SER A 382 17.20 22.86 24.05
N LYS A 383 18.35 23.14 23.41
CA LYS A 383 19.69 23.26 24.07
C LYS A 383 20.23 21.96 24.67
N GLU A 384 19.68 20.81 24.28
CA GLU A 384 20.13 19.50 24.71
C GLU A 384 21.11 18.94 23.68
N GLN A 385 22.21 18.37 24.16
CA GLN A 385 23.17 17.68 23.30
C GLN A 385 23.09 16.19 23.59
N ILE A 386 22.65 15.42 22.59
CA ILE A 386 22.55 13.96 22.67
C ILE A 386 23.72 13.35 21.91
N LEU A 387 24.51 12.55 22.61
CA LEU A 387 25.67 11.83 22.09
C LEU A 387 25.46 10.33 22.26
N ILE A 388 25.37 9.61 21.15
CA ILE A 388 25.09 8.17 21.12
C ILE A 388 26.34 7.42 20.67
N HIS A 389 26.77 6.45 21.46
CA HIS A 389 27.86 5.52 21.14
C HIS A 389 27.33 4.11 21.02
N ASP A 390 27.45 3.49 19.85
CA ASP A 390 27.10 2.09 19.63
C ASP A 390 28.37 1.24 19.57
N PHE A 391 28.35 0.12 20.30
CA PHE A 391 29.37 -0.93 20.29
C PHE A 391 28.73 -2.23 19.79
N TYR A 392 29.39 -2.91 18.86
CA TYR A 392 28.88 -4.13 18.23
C TYR A 392 29.72 -5.35 18.61
N GLN A 393 29.04 -6.43 19.00
CA GLN A 393 29.65 -7.73 19.20
C GLN A 393 28.79 -8.81 18.54
N THR A 394 29.42 -9.74 17.82
CA THR A 394 28.76 -10.95 17.36
C THR A 394 28.67 -11.94 18.50
N VAL A 395 27.49 -12.51 18.71
CA VAL A 395 27.19 -13.40 19.84
C VAL A 395 26.38 -14.61 19.41
N LEU A 396 26.52 -15.70 20.15
CA LEU A 396 25.54 -16.79 20.18
C LEU A 396 24.57 -16.51 21.33
N ILE A 397 23.27 -16.61 21.05
CA ILE A 397 22.20 -16.46 22.02
C ILE A 397 21.50 -17.81 22.13
N LEU A 398 21.38 -18.31 23.37
CA LEU A 398 20.90 -19.64 23.66
C LEU A 398 19.81 -19.63 24.73
N TRP A 399 18.88 -20.57 24.62
CA TRP A 399 17.92 -20.90 25.68
C TRP A 399 17.44 -22.36 25.55
N PRO A 400 16.85 -22.94 26.61
CA PRO A 400 16.29 -24.29 26.56
C PRO A 400 15.14 -24.38 25.56
N ARG A 401 15.14 -25.43 24.72
CA ARG A 401 14.15 -25.65 23.65
C ARG A 401 12.69 -25.69 24.16
N GLN A 402 12.48 -26.08 25.41
CA GLN A 402 11.17 -26.03 26.09
C GLN A 402 10.57 -24.62 26.12
N GLY A 403 11.42 -23.58 26.22
CA GLY A 403 11.01 -22.18 26.26
C GLY A 403 10.88 -21.53 24.88
N SER A 404 11.23 -22.22 23.79
CA SER A 404 11.22 -21.60 22.45
C SER A 404 9.83 -21.18 21.99
N LEU A 405 8.79 -21.95 22.35
CA LEU A 405 7.41 -21.56 22.05
C LEU A 405 7.03 -20.24 22.74
N TYR A 406 7.44 -20.05 24.00
CA TYR A 406 7.24 -18.79 24.72
C TYR A 406 7.95 -17.64 23.99
N MET A 407 9.21 -17.84 23.62
CA MET A 407 10.00 -16.83 22.91
C MET A 407 9.35 -16.45 21.58
N ASP A 408 8.87 -17.42 20.82
CA ASP A 408 8.24 -17.18 19.52
C ASP A 408 6.89 -16.46 19.66
N ILE A 409 6.06 -16.82 20.64
CA ILE A 409 4.78 -16.15 20.85
C ILE A 409 4.98 -14.68 21.25
N HIS A 410 5.91 -14.40 22.16
CA HIS A 410 6.09 -13.05 22.69
C HIS A 410 6.95 -12.13 21.82
N HIS A 411 7.85 -12.68 21.00
CA HIS A 411 8.82 -11.90 20.22
C HIS A 411 8.72 -12.11 18.70
N ARG A 412 7.99 -13.14 18.23
CA ARG A 412 7.77 -13.48 16.81
C ARG A 412 6.33 -14.01 16.53
N PRO A 413 5.26 -13.35 17.01
CA PRO A 413 3.89 -13.90 16.92
C PRO A 413 3.43 -14.15 15.48
N ASP A 414 3.83 -13.30 14.54
CA ASP A 414 3.49 -13.45 13.11
C ASP A 414 4.13 -14.69 12.49
N TYR A 415 5.34 -15.05 12.92
CA TYR A 415 5.99 -16.30 12.50
C TYR A 415 5.22 -17.51 13.03
N VAL A 416 4.80 -17.49 14.30
CA VAL A 416 3.99 -18.59 14.86
C VAL A 416 2.66 -18.73 14.13
N LEU A 417 2.01 -17.60 13.82
CA LEU A 417 0.75 -17.57 13.09
C LEU A 417 0.89 -18.14 11.67
N ASP A 418 1.90 -17.72 10.90
CA ASP A 418 2.19 -18.27 9.57
C ASP A 418 2.45 -19.79 9.61
N GLN A 419 3.18 -20.26 10.63
CA GLN A 419 3.43 -21.69 10.80
C GLN A 419 2.16 -22.47 11.21
N LEU A 420 1.26 -21.86 11.99
CA LEU A 420 -0.05 -22.44 12.32
C LEU A 420 -0.93 -22.54 11.08
N GLU A 421 -0.99 -21.49 10.26
CA GLU A 421 -1.74 -21.44 9.00
C GLU A 421 -1.20 -22.47 7.98
N ARG A 422 0.12 -22.72 7.96
CA ARG A 422 0.76 -23.74 7.11
C ARG A 422 0.70 -25.17 7.68
N GLY A 423 0.28 -25.35 8.92
CA GLY A 423 0.21 -26.67 9.57
C GLY A 423 1.57 -27.31 9.89
N THR A 424 2.64 -26.53 10.03
CA THR A 424 4.00 -27.04 10.31
C THR A 424 4.31 -27.18 11.80
N VAL A 425 3.47 -26.61 12.66
CA VAL A 425 3.63 -26.65 14.13
C VAL A 425 3.29 -28.03 14.68
N ARG A 426 4.20 -28.63 15.45
CA ARG A 426 4.02 -29.97 16.04
C ARG A 426 2.78 -30.11 16.93
N ASN A 427 2.46 -29.08 17.71
CA ASN A 427 1.32 -29.07 18.64
C ASN A 427 0.48 -27.80 18.44
N PRO A 428 -0.37 -27.73 17.40
CA PRO A 428 -1.00 -26.49 16.97
C PRO A 428 -2.02 -25.95 17.99
N LEU A 429 -2.83 -26.81 18.61
CA LEU A 429 -3.79 -26.40 19.65
C LEU A 429 -3.12 -25.79 20.89
N ARG A 430 -1.93 -26.28 21.24
CA ARG A 430 -1.16 -25.76 22.36
C ARG A 430 -0.63 -24.36 22.05
N ALA A 431 -0.02 -24.19 20.88
CA ALA A 431 0.47 -22.89 20.43
C ALA A 431 -0.66 -21.87 20.35
N LEU A 432 -1.82 -22.28 19.80
CA LEU A 432 -3.03 -21.47 19.75
C LEU A 432 -3.48 -21.01 21.14
N ARG A 433 -3.61 -21.92 22.12
CA ARG A 433 -3.98 -21.55 23.50
C ARG A 433 -2.99 -20.58 24.15
N ALA A 434 -1.70 -20.78 23.92
CA ALA A 434 -0.67 -19.92 24.45
C ALA A 434 -0.71 -18.52 23.81
N MET A 435 -1.03 -18.42 22.50
CA MET A 435 -1.27 -17.13 21.83
C MET A 435 -2.54 -16.43 22.36
N ILE A 436 -3.62 -17.17 22.62
CA ILE A 436 -4.87 -16.63 23.19
C ILE A 436 -4.66 -16.11 24.63
N ALA A 437 -3.73 -16.69 25.38
CA ALA A 437 -3.40 -16.21 26.72
C ALA A 437 -2.60 -14.89 26.71
N ASP A 438 -1.89 -14.56 25.63
CA ASP A 438 -1.10 -13.33 25.55
C ASP A 438 -1.91 -12.15 25.01
N SER A 439 -2.42 -11.33 25.93
CA SER A 439 -3.26 -10.17 25.64
C SER A 439 -2.66 -9.08 24.74
N LYS A 440 -1.35 -9.02 24.54
CA LYS A 440 -0.69 -7.86 23.87
C LYS A 440 -0.96 -7.76 22.37
N PHE A 441 -1.16 -8.88 21.67
CA PHE A 441 -1.20 -8.90 20.20
C PHE A 441 -2.52 -9.40 19.62
N ILE A 442 -3.41 -9.94 20.47
CA ILE A 442 -4.68 -10.56 20.06
C ILE A 442 -5.53 -9.60 19.22
N GLU A 443 -5.62 -8.31 19.58
CA GLU A 443 -6.50 -7.35 18.91
C GLU A 443 -6.24 -7.23 17.39
N THR A 444 -4.98 -7.35 16.97
CA THR A 444 -4.59 -7.22 15.55
C THR A 444 -4.64 -8.53 14.76
N ARG A 445 -4.74 -9.67 15.46
CA ARG A 445 -4.63 -11.01 14.87
C ARG A 445 -5.82 -11.92 15.18
N ILE A 446 -6.84 -11.40 15.87
CA ILE A 446 -8.00 -12.18 16.32
C ILE A 446 -8.71 -12.90 15.18
N PHE A 447 -8.82 -12.26 14.01
CA PHE A 447 -9.46 -12.83 12.82
C PHE A 447 -8.63 -13.96 12.21
N ASN A 448 -7.30 -13.80 12.11
CA ASN A 448 -6.43 -14.89 11.67
C ASN A 448 -6.50 -16.08 12.63
N LEU A 449 -6.50 -15.82 13.95
CA LEU A 449 -6.62 -16.87 14.96
C LEU A 449 -7.97 -17.59 14.87
N LEU A 450 -9.08 -16.87 14.62
CA LEU A 450 -10.39 -17.48 14.36
C LEU A 450 -10.38 -18.37 13.11
N ASN A 451 -9.71 -17.93 12.04
CA ASN A 451 -9.54 -18.74 10.83
C ASN A 451 -8.68 -20.00 11.10
N VAL A 452 -7.62 -19.88 11.89
CA VAL A 452 -6.84 -21.03 12.36
C VAL A 452 -7.71 -21.98 13.20
N CYS A 453 -8.59 -21.47 14.08
CA CYS A 453 -9.52 -22.30 14.83
C CYS A 453 -10.45 -23.12 13.93
N LEU A 454 -10.93 -22.55 12.82
CA LEU A 454 -11.70 -23.29 11.81
C LEU A 454 -10.89 -24.43 11.22
N SER A 455 -9.65 -24.16 10.79
CA SER A 455 -8.78 -25.18 10.19
C SER A 455 -8.42 -26.32 11.15
N LEU A 456 -8.30 -26.02 12.45
CA LEU A 456 -7.93 -26.98 13.50
C LEU A 456 -9.13 -27.63 14.20
N ASN A 457 -10.36 -27.27 13.80
CA ASN A 457 -11.60 -27.68 14.46
C ASN A 457 -11.60 -27.38 15.99
N ALA A 458 -11.08 -26.21 16.38
CA ALA A 458 -10.84 -25.81 17.77
C ALA A 458 -12.03 -25.02 18.37
N LYS A 459 -13.11 -25.71 18.73
CA LYS A 459 -14.37 -25.09 19.21
C LYS A 459 -14.21 -24.23 20.47
N LYS A 460 -13.46 -24.69 21.47
CA LYS A 460 -13.32 -23.97 22.76
C LYS A 460 -12.52 -22.68 22.59
N GLU A 461 -11.46 -22.75 21.81
CA GLU A 461 -10.56 -21.65 21.49
C GLU A 461 -11.27 -20.59 20.65
N ALA A 462 -12.11 -21.01 19.68
CA ALA A 462 -12.95 -20.08 18.92
C ALA A 462 -13.93 -19.31 19.80
N LEU A 463 -14.61 -19.98 20.74
CA LEU A 463 -15.51 -19.32 21.70
C LEU A 463 -14.76 -18.30 22.57
N GLN A 464 -13.58 -18.64 23.08
CA GLN A 464 -12.74 -17.71 23.85
C GLN A 464 -12.34 -16.48 23.04
N LEU A 465 -12.01 -16.65 21.76
CA LEU A 465 -11.70 -15.52 20.87
C LEU A 465 -12.93 -14.63 20.61
N LEU A 466 -14.10 -15.22 20.39
CA LEU A 466 -15.34 -14.44 20.25
C LEU A 466 -15.67 -13.65 21.53
N GLU A 467 -15.50 -14.25 22.70
CA GLU A 467 -15.69 -13.56 23.98
C GLU A 467 -14.67 -12.42 24.16
N LEU A 468 -13.42 -12.62 23.74
CA LEU A 468 -12.41 -11.57 23.73
C LEU A 468 -12.77 -10.41 22.80
N MET A 469 -13.31 -10.69 21.60
CA MET A 469 -13.83 -9.64 20.71
C MET A 469 -14.91 -8.82 21.42
N ALA A 470 -15.87 -9.48 22.06
CA ALA A 470 -16.97 -8.81 22.74
C ALA A 470 -16.53 -8.02 24.00
N ASN A 471 -15.49 -8.48 24.69
CA ASN A 471 -14.91 -7.78 25.85
C ASN A 471 -14.05 -6.58 25.45
N LYS A 472 -13.43 -6.63 24.27
CA LYS A 472 -12.62 -5.55 23.71
C LYS A 472 -13.41 -4.58 22.82
N SER A 473 -14.73 -4.76 22.73
CA SER A 473 -15.61 -3.95 21.89
C SER A 473 -15.22 -3.96 20.40
N ILE A 474 -14.70 -5.09 19.91
CA ILE A 474 -14.37 -5.30 18.51
C ILE A 474 -15.63 -5.79 17.79
N GLY A 475 -16.21 -4.94 16.93
CA GLY A 475 -17.36 -5.30 16.09
C GLY A 475 -16.98 -6.16 14.87
N VAL A 476 -17.70 -5.97 13.76
CA VAL A 476 -17.47 -6.63 12.46
C VAL A 476 -16.94 -5.59 11.45
N PRO A 477 -15.61 -5.43 11.32
CA PRO A 477 -15.03 -4.31 10.56
C PRO A 477 -14.92 -4.55 9.04
N SER A 478 -15.26 -5.73 8.53
CA SER A 478 -15.17 -6.03 7.09
C SER A 478 -16.06 -7.20 6.68
N ASP A 479 -16.33 -7.30 5.37
CA ASP A 479 -17.08 -8.42 4.78
C ASP A 479 -16.35 -9.76 4.94
N TYR A 480 -15.01 -9.75 4.91
CA TYR A 480 -14.22 -10.96 5.19
C TYR A 480 -14.48 -11.48 6.61
N VAL A 481 -14.49 -10.58 7.60
CA VAL A 481 -14.78 -10.94 8.99
C VAL A 481 -16.22 -11.42 9.14
N ALA A 482 -17.17 -10.80 8.44
CA ALA A 482 -18.57 -11.25 8.43
C ALA A 482 -18.70 -12.71 7.96
N VAL A 483 -18.08 -13.07 6.84
CA VAL A 483 -18.09 -14.45 6.33
C VAL A 483 -17.34 -15.40 7.27
N LEU A 484 -16.21 -14.98 7.82
CA LEU A 484 -15.47 -15.78 8.79
C LEU A 484 -16.30 -16.08 10.05
N LEU A 485 -17.03 -15.10 10.57
CA LEU A 485 -17.89 -15.27 11.73
C LEU A 485 -19.06 -16.20 11.44
N SER A 486 -19.68 -16.14 10.26
CA SER A 486 -20.71 -17.13 9.88
C SER A 486 -20.12 -18.54 9.78
N ASP A 487 -18.93 -18.69 9.21
CA ASP A 487 -18.24 -20.00 9.14
C ASP A 487 -17.96 -20.55 10.55
N VAL A 488 -17.43 -19.71 11.46
CA VAL A 488 -17.17 -20.11 12.86
C VAL A 488 -18.47 -20.48 13.57
N ALA A 489 -19.52 -19.67 13.42
CA ALA A 489 -20.80 -19.88 14.09
C ALA A 489 -21.51 -21.14 13.56
N CYS A 490 -21.50 -21.38 12.26
CA CYS A 490 -22.27 -22.48 11.65
C CYS A 490 -21.48 -23.79 11.55
N LYS A 491 -20.20 -23.76 11.18
CA LYS A 491 -19.42 -24.97 10.91
C LYS A 491 -18.64 -25.50 12.12
N LEU A 492 -18.23 -24.63 13.04
CA LEU A 492 -17.33 -25.00 14.15
C LEU A 492 -18.03 -25.04 15.51
N VAL A 493 -18.69 -23.94 15.89
CA VAL A 493 -19.20 -23.75 17.25
C VAL A 493 -20.66 -24.21 17.36
N GLY A 494 -21.50 -23.81 16.42
CA GLY A 494 -22.96 -23.88 16.51
C GLY A 494 -23.54 -22.53 16.98
N TRP A 495 -24.58 -22.04 16.29
CA TRP A 495 -25.16 -20.72 16.56
C TRP A 495 -25.61 -20.56 18.02
N THR A 496 -26.25 -21.57 18.60
CA THR A 496 -26.79 -21.53 19.97
C THR A 496 -25.74 -21.20 21.02
N ASP A 497 -24.49 -21.66 20.80
CA ASP A 497 -23.41 -21.49 21.77
C ASP A 497 -22.73 -20.12 21.65
N CYS A 498 -22.86 -19.46 20.49
CA CYS A 498 -22.22 -18.16 20.21
C CYS A 498 -23.19 -16.99 20.03
N GLU A 499 -24.51 -17.25 20.04
CA GLU A 499 -25.56 -16.25 19.81
C GLU A 499 -25.40 -15.00 20.69
N ASN A 500 -25.26 -15.18 22.01
CA ASN A 500 -25.12 -14.06 22.95
C ASN A 500 -23.89 -13.19 22.65
N VAL A 501 -22.78 -13.84 22.26
CA VAL A 501 -21.52 -13.17 21.99
C VAL A 501 -21.61 -12.41 20.68
N ILE A 502 -22.09 -13.07 19.61
CA ILE A 502 -22.30 -12.47 18.29
C ILE A 502 -23.29 -11.30 18.38
N ASN A 503 -24.41 -11.46 19.09
CA ASN A 503 -25.38 -10.39 19.36
C ASN A 503 -24.75 -9.19 20.07
N LYS A 504 -23.81 -9.42 20.99
CA LYS A 504 -23.07 -8.33 21.65
C LYS A 504 -22.15 -7.59 20.66
N LEU A 505 -21.57 -8.27 19.66
CA LEU A 505 -20.73 -7.63 18.64
C LEU A 505 -21.50 -6.58 17.82
N PHE A 506 -22.81 -6.78 17.60
CA PHE A 506 -23.68 -5.82 16.89
C PHE A 506 -23.87 -4.50 17.61
N THR A 507 -23.67 -4.47 18.93
CA THR A 507 -23.81 -3.23 19.70
C THR A 507 -22.65 -2.26 19.48
N PHE A 508 -21.55 -2.70 18.87
CA PHE A 508 -20.36 -1.89 18.65
C PHE A 508 -20.36 -1.27 17.24
N ASN A 509 -20.41 0.07 17.18
CA ASN A 509 -20.40 0.88 15.95
C ASN A 509 -21.42 0.43 14.88
N PRO A 510 -22.72 0.31 15.21
CA PRO A 510 -23.71 -0.24 14.30
C PRO A 510 -23.98 0.60 13.06
N SER A 511 -23.77 1.93 13.12
CA SER A 511 -23.90 2.82 11.97
C SER A 511 -22.85 2.54 10.90
N ASP A 512 -21.60 2.32 11.32
CA ASP A 512 -20.44 2.26 10.42
C ASP A 512 -20.27 0.84 9.85
N GLN A 513 -20.81 -0.18 10.52
CA GLN A 513 -20.64 -1.60 10.19
C GLN A 513 -21.91 -2.25 9.64
N LEU A 514 -22.96 -1.47 9.41
CA LEU A 514 -24.26 -1.97 8.96
C LEU A 514 -24.18 -2.83 7.69
N SER A 515 -23.34 -2.44 6.72
CA SER A 515 -23.11 -3.23 5.50
C SER A 515 -22.53 -4.61 5.80
N HIS A 516 -21.53 -4.68 6.67
CA HIS A 516 -20.88 -5.93 7.07
C HIS A 516 -21.81 -6.83 7.89
N PHE A 517 -22.72 -6.24 8.66
CA PHE A 517 -23.79 -6.96 9.35
C PHE A 517 -24.80 -7.61 8.40
N VAL A 518 -25.19 -6.91 7.33
CA VAL A 518 -26.02 -7.48 6.26
C VAL A 518 -25.27 -8.63 5.55
N THR A 519 -23.96 -8.47 5.30
CA THR A 519 -23.10 -9.54 4.76
C THR A 519 -23.10 -10.78 5.67
N LEU A 520 -22.98 -10.59 6.99
CA LEU A 520 -23.05 -11.70 7.96
C LEU A 520 -24.40 -12.41 7.90
N GLY A 521 -25.50 -11.66 7.84
CA GLY A 521 -26.85 -12.22 7.69
C GLY A 521 -26.98 -13.08 6.42
N ARG A 522 -26.49 -12.60 5.29
CA ARG A 522 -26.49 -13.34 4.02
C ARG A 522 -25.68 -14.63 4.11
N ALA A 523 -24.51 -14.58 4.75
CA ALA A 523 -23.66 -15.75 4.91
C ALA A 523 -24.28 -16.80 5.84
N LEU A 524 -24.96 -16.39 6.92
CA LEU A 524 -25.74 -17.28 7.78
C LEU A 524 -26.89 -17.98 7.03
N LEU A 525 -27.58 -17.23 6.16
CA LEU A 525 -28.63 -17.80 5.30
C LEU A 525 -28.05 -18.82 4.31
N GLY A 526 -26.88 -18.53 3.72
CA GLY A 526 -26.15 -19.47 2.85
C GLY A 526 -25.66 -20.75 3.55
N HIS A 527 -25.61 -20.76 4.89
CA HIS A 527 -25.32 -21.95 5.71
C HIS A 527 -26.58 -22.63 6.26
N ASP A 528 -27.77 -22.28 5.75
CA ASP A 528 -29.07 -22.78 6.24
C ASP A 528 -29.32 -22.49 7.74
N CYS A 529 -28.64 -21.49 8.31
CA CYS A 529 -28.78 -21.12 9.72
C CYS A 529 -29.96 -20.16 9.94
N THR A 530 -31.18 -20.69 9.91
CA THR A 530 -32.43 -19.91 10.02
C THR A 530 -32.59 -19.21 11.37
N ILE A 531 -32.18 -19.85 12.47
CA ILE A 531 -32.26 -19.30 13.82
C ILE A 531 -31.35 -18.08 13.94
N GLY A 532 -30.10 -18.20 13.49
CA GLY A 532 -29.13 -17.11 13.56
C GLY A 532 -29.45 -15.96 12.64
N PHE A 533 -29.87 -16.27 11.43
CA PHE A 533 -30.41 -15.27 10.52
C PHE A 533 -31.61 -14.52 11.13
N SER A 534 -32.54 -15.20 11.79
CA SER A 534 -33.69 -14.57 12.45
C SER A 534 -33.28 -13.65 13.59
N SER A 535 -32.38 -14.09 14.48
CA SER A 535 -31.88 -13.30 15.61
C SER A 535 -31.17 -12.03 15.13
N LEU A 536 -30.24 -12.19 14.18
CA LEU A 536 -29.51 -11.09 13.58
C LEU A 536 -30.41 -10.12 12.81
N SER A 537 -31.25 -10.65 11.94
CA SER A 537 -32.15 -9.82 11.13
C SER A 537 -33.06 -8.95 11.98
N SER A 538 -33.48 -9.45 13.15
CA SER A 538 -34.28 -8.69 14.11
C SER A 538 -33.55 -7.46 14.63
N GLN A 539 -32.27 -7.58 14.96
CA GLN A 539 -31.48 -6.48 15.50
C GLN A 539 -31.16 -5.43 14.43
N ILE A 540 -30.73 -5.89 13.25
CA ILE A 540 -30.51 -5.01 12.09
C ILE A 540 -31.80 -4.24 11.78
N TRP A 541 -32.94 -4.93 11.76
CA TRP A 541 -34.24 -4.32 11.48
C TRP A 541 -34.61 -3.24 12.50
N ASN A 542 -34.51 -3.55 13.81
CA ASN A 542 -34.85 -2.59 14.85
C ASN A 542 -33.97 -1.34 14.78
N PHE A 543 -32.67 -1.52 14.58
CA PHE A 543 -31.73 -0.41 14.43
C PHE A 543 -32.06 0.46 13.19
N LEU A 544 -32.34 -0.17 12.06
CA LEU A 544 -32.72 0.53 10.83
C LEU A 544 -34.02 1.33 10.99
N MET A 545 -35.01 0.75 11.66
CA MET A 545 -36.28 1.43 11.91
C MET A 545 -36.08 2.64 12.81
N GLU A 546 -35.23 2.57 13.85
CA GLU A 546 -34.86 3.73 14.67
C GLU A 546 -34.21 4.85 13.83
N GLN A 547 -33.35 4.51 12.86
CA GLN A 547 -32.71 5.48 11.96
C GLN A 547 -33.67 6.10 10.93
N ILE A 548 -34.69 5.36 10.46
CA ILE A 548 -35.69 5.91 9.54
C ILE A 548 -36.56 6.97 10.23
N HIS A 549 -36.86 6.78 11.52
CA HIS A 549 -37.66 7.73 12.30
C HIS A 549 -36.91 9.03 12.66
N SER A 550 -35.57 9.04 12.59
CA SER A 550 -34.74 10.20 12.96
C SER A 550 -34.50 11.22 11.82
N THR A 551 -35.20 11.09 10.69
CA THR A 551 -35.25 12.04 9.54
C THR A 551 -33.95 12.30 8.75
N ASP A 552 -32.79 11.82 9.20
CA ASP A 552 -31.52 11.90 8.47
C ASP A 552 -31.23 10.59 7.70
N ILE A 553 -32.00 10.34 6.64
CA ILE A 553 -31.75 9.18 5.77
C ILE A 553 -30.60 9.50 4.81
N LEU A 554 -29.42 8.91 5.05
CA LEU A 554 -28.44 8.72 3.97
C LEU A 554 -28.97 7.65 3.00
N ASN A 555 -28.90 7.91 1.69
CA ASN A 555 -29.25 6.96 0.62
C ASN A 555 -28.64 5.55 0.80
N SER A 556 -27.51 5.42 1.51
CA SER A 556 -26.84 4.16 1.80
C SER A 556 -27.54 3.29 2.86
N ALA A 557 -28.21 3.89 3.84
CA ALA A 557 -28.96 3.14 4.85
C ALA A 557 -30.19 2.47 4.23
N LEU A 558 -30.84 3.17 3.31
CA LEU A 558 -32.03 2.69 2.62
C LEU A 558 -31.75 1.50 1.70
N SER A 559 -30.64 1.52 0.95
CA SER A 559 -30.24 0.35 0.15
C SER A 559 -29.97 -0.88 1.02
N LEU A 560 -29.33 -0.69 2.18
CA LEU A 560 -29.06 -1.77 3.13
C LEU A 560 -30.34 -2.30 3.79
N CYS A 561 -31.32 -1.44 4.10
CA CYS A 561 -32.64 -1.86 4.57
C CYS A 561 -33.31 -2.82 3.59
N ILE A 562 -33.16 -2.54 2.29
CA ILE A 562 -33.85 -3.34 1.29
C ILE A 562 -33.07 -4.61 0.95
N GLU A 563 -31.74 -4.56 0.89
CA GLU A 563 -30.94 -5.79 0.82
C GLU A 563 -31.29 -6.74 1.98
N MET A 564 -31.50 -6.19 3.17
CA MET A 564 -31.93 -6.95 4.33
C MET A 564 -33.37 -7.50 4.17
N ALA A 565 -34.29 -6.71 3.64
CA ALA A 565 -35.67 -7.16 3.36
C ALA A 565 -35.69 -8.33 2.36
N ILE A 566 -34.86 -8.28 1.32
CA ILE A 566 -34.70 -9.36 0.33
C ILE A 566 -34.13 -10.62 0.98
N CYS A 567 -33.06 -10.50 1.78
CA CYS A 567 -32.54 -11.63 2.54
C CYS A 567 -33.62 -12.26 3.45
N MET A 568 -34.51 -11.45 4.03
CA MET A 568 -35.59 -11.94 4.89
C MET A 568 -36.70 -12.64 4.10
N GLU A 569 -36.98 -12.23 2.86
CA GLU A 569 -37.98 -12.86 1.97
C GLU A 569 -37.60 -14.27 1.55
N GLN A 570 -36.29 -14.55 1.47
CA GLN A 570 -35.77 -15.90 1.19
C GLN A 570 -36.01 -16.89 2.37
N SER A 571 -36.47 -16.43 3.55
CA SER A 571 -36.68 -17.26 4.75
C SER A 571 -38.16 -17.23 5.22
N SER A 572 -38.90 -18.33 4.97
CA SER A 572 -40.37 -18.48 5.04
C SER A 572 -41.13 -18.03 6.31
N VAL A 573 -40.49 -17.87 7.47
CA VAL A 573 -41.18 -17.76 8.79
C VAL A 573 -41.30 -16.31 9.33
N VAL A 574 -40.43 -15.38 8.91
CA VAL A 574 -40.33 -14.00 9.47
C VAL A 574 -41.01 -12.95 8.56
N ILE A 575 -41.53 -13.39 7.42
CA ILE A 575 -41.81 -12.59 6.20
C ILE A 575 -42.96 -11.59 6.34
N GLN A 576 -44.06 -11.96 7.00
CA GLN A 576 -45.32 -11.22 6.80
C GLN A 576 -45.48 -9.98 7.69
N SER A 577 -44.93 -9.99 8.91
CA SER A 577 -45.05 -8.85 9.84
C SER A 577 -44.08 -7.71 9.52
N ARG A 578 -42.87 -8.02 9.04
CA ARG A 578 -41.83 -7.02 8.75
C ARG A 578 -42.02 -6.34 7.41
N SER A 579 -42.45 -7.06 6.38
CA SER A 579 -42.85 -6.47 5.10
C SER A 579 -43.96 -5.42 5.30
N GLN A 580 -44.94 -5.70 6.16
CA GLN A 580 -45.98 -4.74 6.55
C GLN A 580 -45.42 -3.52 7.29
N GLN A 581 -44.48 -3.71 8.23
CA GLN A 581 -43.84 -2.59 8.93
C GLN A 581 -43.04 -1.69 7.97
N PHE A 582 -42.25 -2.26 7.06
CA PHE A 582 -41.54 -1.47 6.07
C PHE A 582 -42.48 -0.75 5.14
N LEU A 583 -43.52 -1.43 4.67
CA LEU A 583 -44.53 -0.80 3.84
C LEU A 583 -45.16 0.40 4.56
N SER A 584 -45.44 0.28 5.86
CA SER A 584 -45.96 1.39 6.66
C SER A 584 -45.00 2.58 6.75
N CYS A 585 -43.69 2.35 6.92
CA CYS A 585 -42.68 3.42 6.91
C CYS A 585 -42.43 3.97 5.50
N PHE A 586 -42.46 3.13 4.48
CA PHE A 586 -42.36 3.54 3.09
C PHE A 586 -43.46 4.55 2.74
N MET A 587 -44.69 4.31 3.23
CA MET A 587 -45.81 5.23 3.03
C MET A 587 -45.61 6.60 3.69
N THR A 588 -44.77 6.73 4.72
CA THR A 588 -44.52 8.02 5.39
C THR A 588 -43.42 8.86 4.72
N LEU A 589 -42.65 8.27 3.80
CA LEU A 589 -41.59 8.99 3.08
C LEU A 589 -42.14 9.96 2.03
N PRO A 590 -41.41 11.05 1.69
CA PRO A 590 -41.72 11.88 0.54
C PRO A 590 -41.79 11.09 -0.78
N LEU A 591 -42.74 11.43 -1.66
CA LEU A 591 -42.98 10.71 -2.92
C LEU A 591 -41.73 10.56 -3.80
N LEU A 592 -40.87 11.58 -3.87
CA LEU A 592 -39.61 11.50 -4.63
C LEU A 592 -38.68 10.43 -4.07
N GLN A 593 -38.59 10.32 -2.74
CA GLN A 593 -37.78 9.28 -2.10
C GLN A 593 -38.37 7.91 -2.42
N GLN A 594 -39.68 7.72 -2.25
CA GLN A 594 -40.40 6.48 -2.62
C GLN A 594 -40.08 6.03 -4.05
N CYS A 595 -40.08 6.95 -5.02
CA CYS A 595 -39.72 6.67 -6.41
C CYS A 595 -38.26 6.22 -6.57
N HIS A 596 -37.31 6.88 -5.90
CA HIS A 596 -35.90 6.45 -5.94
C HIS A 596 -35.73 5.04 -5.36
N ILE A 597 -36.45 4.68 -4.28
CA ILE A 597 -36.42 3.33 -3.70
C ILE A 597 -36.78 2.30 -4.75
N ILE A 598 -37.94 2.41 -5.39
CA ILE A 598 -38.40 1.40 -6.36
C ILE A 598 -37.48 1.31 -7.59
N ILE A 599 -36.85 2.42 -7.98
CA ILE A 599 -35.86 2.47 -9.07
C ILE A 599 -34.57 1.73 -8.68
N HIS A 600 -34.05 1.95 -7.47
CA HIS A 600 -32.85 1.25 -6.99
C HIS A 600 -33.06 -0.26 -6.87
N LEU A 601 -34.27 -0.68 -6.50
CA LEU A 601 -34.62 -2.09 -6.32
C LEU A 601 -34.82 -2.88 -7.59
N LYS A 602 -35.11 -2.20 -8.68
CA LYS A 602 -35.30 -2.79 -10.00
C LYS A 602 -34.18 -3.77 -10.38
N GLU A 603 -32.91 -3.37 -10.20
CA GLU A 603 -31.76 -4.18 -10.63
C GLU A 603 -31.51 -5.40 -9.72
N ILE A 604 -31.97 -5.34 -8.47
CA ILE A 604 -31.82 -6.45 -7.52
C ILE A 604 -32.89 -7.51 -7.80
N TYR A 605 -34.16 -7.10 -7.92
CA TYR A 605 -35.28 -8.02 -8.19
C TYR A 605 -35.25 -8.63 -9.59
N LYS A 606 -34.61 -7.97 -10.56
CA LYS A 606 -34.34 -8.58 -11.87
C LYS A 606 -33.48 -9.85 -11.78
N LYS A 607 -32.66 -10.00 -10.72
CA LYS A 607 -31.77 -11.14 -10.52
C LYS A 607 -32.39 -12.26 -9.66
N ASP A 608 -33.40 -11.97 -8.86
CA ASP A 608 -34.05 -12.94 -7.96
C ASP A 608 -35.58 -12.80 -7.99
N PRO A 609 -36.31 -13.72 -8.64
CA PRO A 609 -37.77 -13.66 -8.79
C PRO A 609 -38.55 -14.06 -7.52
N THR A 610 -37.90 -14.56 -6.47
CA THR A 610 -38.60 -15.11 -5.29
C THR A 610 -39.27 -14.04 -4.41
N GLY A 611 -38.78 -12.81 -4.42
CA GLY A 611 -39.31 -11.70 -3.61
C GLY A 611 -40.34 -10.78 -4.32
N ASN A 612 -40.84 -11.18 -5.50
CA ASN A 612 -41.69 -10.33 -6.36
C ASN A 612 -42.92 -9.73 -5.65
N LYS A 613 -43.49 -10.38 -4.62
CA LYS A 613 -44.71 -9.91 -3.94
C LYS A 613 -44.53 -8.61 -3.16
N PHE A 614 -43.39 -8.41 -2.52
CA PHE A 614 -43.13 -7.20 -1.75
C PHE A 614 -42.78 -6.02 -2.64
N TYR A 615 -41.91 -6.24 -3.63
CA TYR A 615 -41.61 -5.23 -4.64
C TYR A 615 -42.88 -4.80 -5.40
N LEU A 616 -43.77 -5.76 -5.70
CA LEU A 616 -45.09 -5.50 -6.27
C LEU A 616 -45.97 -4.64 -5.36
N SER A 617 -45.94 -4.86 -4.03
CA SER A 617 -46.70 -4.06 -3.06
C SER A 617 -46.20 -2.60 -2.99
N LEU A 618 -44.88 -2.40 -3.02
CA LEU A 618 -44.27 -1.06 -3.08
C LEU A 618 -44.63 -0.34 -4.39
N CYS A 619 -44.46 -1.03 -5.52
CA CYS A 619 -44.80 -0.49 -6.83
C CYS A 619 -46.28 -0.15 -6.96
N SER A 620 -47.16 -1.01 -6.44
CA SER A 620 -48.61 -0.78 -6.44
C SER A 620 -48.99 0.48 -5.66
N TYR A 621 -48.35 0.73 -4.51
CA TYR A 621 -48.60 1.95 -3.76
C TYR A 621 -48.16 3.19 -4.53
N VAL A 622 -46.94 3.21 -5.06
CA VAL A 622 -46.43 4.36 -5.84
C VAL A 622 -47.31 4.61 -7.07
N ALA A 623 -47.78 3.56 -7.74
CA ALA A 623 -48.68 3.68 -8.90
C ALA A 623 -50.03 4.34 -8.55
N VAL A 624 -50.52 4.13 -7.33
CA VAL A 624 -51.79 4.71 -6.84
C VAL A 624 -51.60 6.12 -6.28
N THR A 625 -50.46 6.42 -5.66
CA THR A 625 -50.21 7.74 -5.07
C THR A 625 -49.79 8.81 -6.07
N VAL A 626 -49.19 8.43 -7.19
CA VAL A 626 -48.83 9.37 -8.25
C VAL A 626 -50.08 9.87 -8.96
N THR A 627 -50.18 11.20 -9.08
CA THR A 627 -51.27 11.88 -9.80
C THR A 627 -50.69 12.85 -10.83
N SER A 628 -51.53 13.42 -11.68
CA SER A 628 -51.15 14.46 -12.65
C SER A 628 -50.52 15.72 -12.03
N SER A 629 -50.68 15.94 -10.72
CA SER A 629 -50.10 17.08 -9.98
C SER A 629 -48.79 16.76 -9.25
N SER A 630 -48.21 15.56 -9.43
CA SER A 630 -46.98 15.13 -8.76
C SER A 630 -45.71 15.71 -9.42
N PHE A 631 -45.53 17.03 -9.37
CA PHE A 631 -44.41 17.71 -10.05
C PHE A 631 -43.01 17.33 -9.52
N SER A 632 -42.91 16.80 -8.30
CA SER A 632 -41.62 16.43 -7.69
C SER A 632 -40.91 15.27 -8.37
N ILE A 633 -41.61 14.48 -9.21
CA ILE A 633 -41.07 13.27 -9.84
C ILE A 633 -40.88 13.38 -11.35
N ILE A 634 -41.01 14.58 -11.94
CA ILE A 634 -40.91 14.78 -13.40
C ILE A 634 -39.64 14.19 -13.99
N ASP A 635 -38.51 14.32 -13.29
CA ASP A 635 -37.22 13.87 -13.77
C ASP A 635 -37.05 12.34 -13.74
N CYS A 636 -37.78 11.64 -12.87
CA CYS A 636 -37.67 10.19 -12.69
C CYS A 636 -38.92 9.40 -13.16
N VAL A 637 -39.98 10.06 -13.62
CA VAL A 637 -41.27 9.43 -14.01
C VAL A 637 -41.12 8.33 -15.07
N VAL A 638 -40.19 8.50 -16.02
CA VAL A 638 -39.90 7.52 -17.08
C VAL A 638 -39.28 6.26 -16.48
N ASP A 639 -38.36 6.41 -15.52
CA ASP A 639 -37.71 5.28 -14.86
C ASP A 639 -38.66 4.56 -13.90
N VAL A 640 -39.57 5.28 -13.24
CA VAL A 640 -40.68 4.70 -12.47
C VAL A 640 -41.57 3.83 -13.36
N LEU A 641 -42.01 4.33 -14.52
CA LEU A 641 -42.80 3.54 -15.46
C LEU A 641 -42.04 2.30 -15.95
N ARG A 642 -40.73 2.43 -16.23
CA ARG A 642 -39.87 1.28 -16.57
C ARG A 642 -39.81 0.24 -15.45
N CYS A 643 -40.00 0.60 -14.18
CA CYS A 643 -40.08 -0.37 -13.09
C CYS A 643 -41.38 -1.17 -13.17
N PHE A 644 -42.51 -0.52 -13.45
CA PHE A 644 -43.81 -1.19 -13.54
C PHE A 644 -43.90 -2.12 -14.77
N LEU A 645 -43.29 -1.75 -15.89
CA LEU A 645 -43.25 -2.57 -17.11
C LEU A 645 -42.42 -3.85 -16.97
N LEU A 646 -41.62 -3.99 -15.92
CA LEU A 646 -40.84 -5.21 -15.66
C LEU A 646 -41.63 -6.25 -14.86
N LEU A 647 -42.74 -5.87 -14.24
CA LEU A 647 -43.55 -6.76 -13.43
C LEU A 647 -44.51 -7.56 -14.32
N GLU A 648 -44.66 -8.85 -14.04
CA GLU A 648 -45.65 -9.70 -14.71
C GLU A 648 -47.08 -9.23 -14.34
N PRO A 649 -48.00 -9.13 -15.31
CA PRO A 649 -49.35 -8.67 -15.05
C PRO A 649 -50.19 -9.77 -14.39
N GLU A 650 -50.46 -9.65 -13.07
CA GLU A 650 -51.49 -10.47 -12.39
C GLU A 650 -52.33 -9.62 -11.41
N PRO A 651 -53.65 -9.83 -11.32
CA PRO A 651 -54.65 -9.71 -12.40
C PRO A 651 -54.87 -8.25 -12.87
N VAL A 652 -54.20 -7.26 -12.26
CA VAL A 652 -54.30 -5.85 -12.63
C VAL A 652 -52.91 -5.31 -12.98
N ASN A 653 -52.78 -4.72 -14.15
CA ASN A 653 -51.52 -4.18 -14.62
C ASN A 653 -51.22 -2.84 -13.92
N ILE A 654 -50.16 -2.82 -13.10
CA ILE A 654 -49.74 -1.65 -12.32
C ILE A 654 -49.37 -0.48 -13.22
N ALA A 655 -48.76 -0.75 -14.38
CA ALA A 655 -48.46 0.28 -15.35
C ALA A 655 -49.75 0.92 -15.90
N ASP A 656 -50.81 0.14 -16.14
CA ASP A 656 -52.10 0.70 -16.59
C ASP A 656 -52.73 1.57 -15.50
N ILE A 657 -52.70 1.17 -14.21
CA ILE A 657 -53.20 2.01 -13.09
C ILE A 657 -52.45 3.35 -13.05
N PHE A 658 -51.11 3.29 -13.11
CA PHE A 658 -50.27 4.47 -13.08
C PHE A 658 -50.56 5.42 -14.25
N LEU A 659 -50.65 4.86 -15.47
CA LEU A 659 -50.97 5.63 -16.67
C LEU A 659 -52.37 6.21 -16.58
N GLU A 660 -53.36 5.47 -16.08
CA GLU A 660 -54.71 5.96 -15.85
C GLU A 660 -54.71 7.14 -14.87
N ASN A 661 -53.99 7.06 -13.76
CA ASN A 661 -53.91 8.15 -12.77
C ASN A 661 -53.23 9.42 -13.31
N ILE A 662 -52.23 9.28 -14.18
CA ILE A 662 -51.61 10.43 -14.87
C ILE A 662 -52.54 10.99 -15.95
N CYS A 663 -53.25 10.11 -16.67
CA CYS A 663 -54.14 10.46 -17.78
C CYS A 663 -55.51 10.98 -17.31
N ARG A 664 -55.90 10.74 -16.06
CA ARG A 664 -57.11 11.29 -15.44
C ARG A 664 -57.01 12.81 -15.42
N SER A 665 -57.63 13.44 -16.43
CA SER A 665 -57.71 14.88 -16.61
C SER A 665 -58.33 15.54 -15.37
N GLN A 666 -57.68 16.56 -14.82
CA GLN A 666 -58.40 17.60 -14.11
C GLN A 666 -59.22 18.34 -15.17
N ARG A 667 -60.48 17.95 -15.37
CA ARG A 667 -61.36 18.49 -16.44
C ARG A 667 -61.56 20.02 -16.35
N ASP A 668 -61.13 20.64 -15.26
CA ASP A 668 -61.40 22.03 -14.92
C ASP A 668 -60.15 22.95 -14.91
N THR A 669 -58.93 22.42 -15.09
CA THR A 669 -57.70 23.23 -15.06
C THR A 669 -57.03 23.25 -16.43
N CYS A 670 -56.73 24.45 -16.95
CA CYS A 670 -55.98 24.64 -18.20
C CYS A 670 -54.45 24.46 -18.00
N GLU A 671 -54.06 23.68 -16.98
CA GLU A 671 -52.67 23.48 -16.59
C GLU A 671 -52.05 22.31 -17.35
N ASN A 672 -50.84 22.52 -17.88
CA ASN A 672 -50.11 21.52 -18.66
C ASN A 672 -49.59 20.40 -17.76
N ASN A 673 -50.00 19.16 -18.02
CA ASN A 673 -49.55 17.96 -17.35
C ASN A 673 -48.11 17.62 -17.81
N GLN A 674 -47.13 18.12 -17.05
CA GLN A 674 -45.71 17.95 -17.34
C GLN A 674 -45.25 16.48 -17.28
N LEU A 675 -45.91 15.65 -16.47
CA LEU A 675 -45.64 14.21 -16.41
C LEU A 675 -46.06 13.52 -17.71
N LEU A 676 -47.28 13.81 -18.18
CA LEU A 676 -47.80 13.29 -19.45
C LEU A 676 -46.94 13.74 -20.64
N GLU A 677 -46.55 15.01 -20.67
CA GLU A 677 -45.62 15.54 -21.69
C GLU A 677 -44.30 14.76 -21.73
N LYS A 678 -43.69 14.52 -20.56
CA LYS A 678 -42.42 13.79 -20.46
C LYS A 678 -42.55 12.33 -20.90
N LEU A 679 -43.65 11.67 -20.54
CA LEU A 679 -43.94 10.29 -20.94
C LEU A 679 -44.16 10.18 -22.45
N VAL A 680 -44.95 11.09 -23.04
CA VAL A 680 -45.20 11.13 -24.49
C VAL A 680 -43.94 11.43 -25.28
N ALA A 681 -43.09 12.35 -24.81
CA ALA A 681 -41.79 12.62 -25.42
C ALA A 681 -40.86 11.39 -25.41
N SER A 682 -41.06 10.47 -24.45
CA SER A 682 -40.21 9.29 -24.23
C SER A 682 -40.80 8.00 -24.81
N LEU A 683 -41.91 8.04 -25.57
CA LEU A 683 -42.58 6.85 -26.12
C LEU A 683 -41.65 5.91 -26.89
N HIS A 684 -40.71 6.47 -27.66
CA HIS A 684 -39.73 5.69 -28.44
C HIS A 684 -38.72 4.91 -27.57
N THR A 685 -38.57 5.25 -26.29
CA THR A 685 -37.67 4.57 -25.34
C THR A 685 -38.39 3.61 -24.40
N LEU A 686 -39.73 3.59 -24.45
CA LEU A 686 -40.57 2.81 -23.56
C LEU A 686 -41.16 1.64 -24.35
N ASN A 687 -40.92 0.41 -23.89
CA ASN A 687 -41.48 -0.80 -24.49
C ASN A 687 -42.96 -0.98 -24.07
N LEU A 688 -43.82 -0.06 -24.49
CA LEU A 688 -45.24 -0.06 -24.16
C LEU A 688 -46.04 -0.97 -25.10
N THR A 689 -47.17 -1.47 -24.62
CA THR A 689 -48.18 -2.08 -25.49
C THR A 689 -48.85 -1.02 -26.37
N SER A 690 -49.38 -1.42 -27.52
CA SER A 690 -50.11 -0.50 -28.40
C SER A 690 -51.27 0.21 -27.69
N HIS A 691 -51.93 -0.46 -26.74
CA HIS A 691 -52.99 0.13 -25.92
C HIS A 691 -52.48 1.27 -25.02
N MET A 692 -51.42 1.04 -24.24
CA MET A 692 -50.83 2.04 -23.34
C MET A 692 -50.28 3.26 -24.12
N ALA A 693 -49.61 3.01 -25.24
CA ALA A 693 -49.10 4.07 -26.09
C ALA A 693 -50.23 4.92 -26.67
N MET A 694 -51.31 4.28 -27.14
CA MET A 694 -52.50 4.98 -27.64
C MET A 694 -53.21 5.77 -26.54
N GLN A 695 -53.31 5.24 -25.32
CA GLN A 695 -53.91 5.96 -24.19
C GLN A 695 -53.15 7.26 -23.87
N LEU A 696 -51.82 7.19 -23.76
CA LEU A 696 -50.98 8.37 -23.53
C LEU A 696 -51.12 9.41 -24.65
N LEU A 697 -51.14 8.96 -25.90
CA LEU A 697 -51.30 9.83 -27.06
C LEU A 697 -52.66 10.50 -27.09
N ASP A 698 -53.74 9.73 -26.94
CA ASP A 698 -55.10 10.24 -26.99
C ASP A 698 -55.36 11.23 -25.84
N CYS A 699 -54.83 10.96 -24.64
CA CYS A 699 -54.92 11.89 -23.51
C CYS A 699 -54.14 13.18 -23.77
N ARG A 700 -52.94 13.11 -24.34
CA ARG A 700 -52.14 14.31 -24.65
C ARG A 700 -52.74 15.11 -25.81
N ILE A 701 -53.27 14.44 -26.83
CA ILE A 701 -54.00 15.08 -27.94
C ILE A 701 -55.25 15.79 -27.39
N ALA A 702 -56.02 15.15 -26.50
CA ALA A 702 -57.19 15.76 -25.88
C ALA A 702 -56.82 16.99 -25.04
N GLU A 703 -55.73 16.93 -24.28
CA GLU A 703 -55.21 18.06 -23.50
C GLU A 703 -54.80 19.24 -24.39
N LEU A 704 -53.99 18.99 -25.42
CA LEU A 704 -53.53 20.03 -26.36
C LEU A 704 -54.68 20.62 -27.18
N SER A 705 -55.71 19.84 -27.50
CA SER A 705 -56.89 20.28 -28.26
C SER A 705 -57.76 21.28 -27.48
N LEU A 706 -57.67 21.29 -26.15
CA LEU A 706 -58.40 22.23 -25.29
C LEU A 706 -57.70 23.59 -25.16
N LEU A 707 -56.43 23.70 -25.58
CA LEU A 707 -55.66 24.94 -25.50
C LEU A 707 -56.27 26.02 -26.39
N ARG A 708 -56.38 27.22 -25.84
CA ARG A 708 -56.87 28.40 -26.57
C ARG A 708 -55.72 29.36 -26.85
N LYS A 709 -55.72 29.94 -28.04
CA LYS A 709 -54.75 30.96 -28.42
C LYS A 709 -54.75 32.11 -27.39
N PRO A 710 -53.57 32.48 -26.84
CA PRO A 710 -53.46 33.61 -25.92
C PRO A 710 -54.03 34.89 -26.54
N LYS A 711 -54.88 35.59 -25.79
CA LYS A 711 -55.37 36.92 -26.19
C LYS A 711 -54.48 37.99 -25.56
N PHE A 712 -54.06 38.97 -26.36
CA PHE A 712 -53.26 40.08 -25.86
C PHE A 712 -54.04 40.91 -24.83
N SER A 713 -53.40 41.16 -23.67
CA SER A 713 -53.89 42.03 -22.61
C SER A 713 -52.72 42.74 -21.95
N TRP A 714 -52.90 44.02 -21.58
CA TRP A 714 -51.93 44.74 -20.75
C TRP A 714 -52.02 44.35 -19.27
N SER A 715 -53.12 43.72 -18.85
CA SER A 715 -53.31 43.21 -17.49
C SER A 715 -52.61 41.86 -17.36
N MET A 716 -51.59 41.79 -16.50
CA MET A 716 -50.77 40.61 -16.22
C MET A 716 -51.22 40.03 -14.87
N LYS A 717 -52.42 39.43 -14.84
CA LYS A 717 -53.07 38.97 -13.60
C LYS A 717 -52.26 37.90 -12.86
N ASP A 718 -51.56 37.06 -13.60
CA ASP A 718 -50.81 35.92 -13.09
C ASP A 718 -49.33 36.25 -12.78
N ALA A 719 -48.99 37.54 -12.70
CA ALA A 719 -47.62 38.00 -12.43
C ALA A 719 -47.16 37.61 -11.02
N LYS A 720 -46.10 36.80 -10.94
CA LYS A 720 -45.43 36.38 -9.69
C LYS A 720 -44.18 37.23 -9.44
N PHE A 721 -44.39 38.41 -8.88
CA PHE A 721 -43.30 39.35 -8.60
C PHE A 721 -42.54 38.96 -7.30
N PRO A 722 -41.21 38.74 -7.33
CA PRO A 722 -40.45 38.23 -6.17
C PRO A 722 -40.51 39.14 -4.92
N ASP A 723 -40.59 40.45 -5.08
CA ASP A 723 -40.67 41.42 -3.97
C ASP A 723 -42.09 41.99 -3.77
N ALA A 724 -43.12 41.18 -4.05
CA ALA A 724 -44.52 41.61 -4.02
C ALA A 724 -44.94 42.29 -2.69
N VAL A 725 -44.44 41.79 -1.56
CA VAL A 725 -44.72 42.33 -0.22
C VAL A 725 -44.10 43.71 -0.03
N LYS A 726 -42.90 43.92 -0.59
CA LYS A 726 -42.11 45.14 -0.44
C LYS A 726 -42.57 46.27 -1.36
N TYR A 727 -43.09 45.92 -2.55
CA TYR A 727 -43.54 46.89 -3.55
C TYR A 727 -44.95 46.58 -4.07
N PRO A 728 -46.00 46.75 -3.24
CA PRO A 728 -47.38 46.43 -3.63
C PRO A 728 -47.87 47.27 -4.82
N ASN A 729 -47.44 48.53 -4.92
CA ASN A 729 -47.81 49.44 -6.02
C ASN A 729 -47.32 48.93 -7.39
N ILE A 730 -46.22 48.17 -7.43
CA ILE A 730 -45.72 47.54 -8.66
C ILE A 730 -46.62 46.37 -9.06
N VAL A 731 -47.03 45.54 -8.09
CA VAL A 731 -47.93 44.40 -8.34
C VAL A 731 -49.30 44.90 -8.85
N GLU A 732 -49.86 45.93 -8.21
CA GLU A 732 -51.10 46.57 -8.65
C GLU A 732 -50.97 47.10 -10.09
N PHE A 733 -49.85 47.76 -10.40
CA PHE A 733 -49.57 48.19 -11.77
C PHE A 733 -49.51 47.01 -12.75
N LEU A 734 -48.78 45.93 -12.44
CA LEU A 734 -48.69 44.73 -13.28
C LEU A 734 -50.07 44.13 -13.59
N GLN A 735 -50.93 44.06 -12.59
CA GLN A 735 -52.29 43.53 -12.72
C GLN A 735 -53.25 44.51 -13.43
N SER A 736 -52.97 45.82 -13.41
CA SER A 736 -53.81 46.83 -14.08
C SER A 736 -53.75 46.77 -15.61
N SER A 737 -54.69 47.41 -16.31
CA SER A 737 -54.64 47.59 -17.77
C SER A 737 -53.73 48.73 -18.24
N LYS A 738 -53.06 49.45 -17.32
CA LYS A 738 -52.19 50.59 -17.67
C LYS A 738 -50.91 50.11 -18.34
N LYS A 739 -50.48 50.81 -19.40
CA LYS A 739 -49.27 50.49 -20.16
C LYS A 739 -47.99 50.97 -19.47
N SER A 740 -48.01 52.16 -18.88
CA SER A 740 -46.88 52.72 -18.14
C SER A 740 -47.31 53.41 -16.85
N VAL A 741 -46.40 53.50 -15.89
CA VAL A 741 -46.59 54.21 -14.63
C VAL A 741 -45.25 54.74 -14.12
N ILE A 742 -45.27 55.90 -13.48
CA ILE A 742 -44.12 56.41 -12.74
C ILE A 742 -44.41 56.19 -11.26
N LEU A 743 -43.60 55.38 -10.60
CA LEU A 743 -43.74 55.08 -9.17
C LEU A 743 -42.53 55.61 -8.41
N LYS A 744 -42.79 56.14 -7.21
CA LYS A 744 -41.75 56.51 -6.24
C LYS A 744 -41.28 55.25 -5.52
N LEU A 745 -39.96 55.06 -5.41
CA LEU A 745 -39.37 53.94 -4.66
C LEU A 745 -39.02 54.44 -3.26
N ASP A 746 -39.99 54.42 -2.34
CA ASP A 746 -39.85 55.03 -1.00
C ASP A 746 -38.72 54.42 -0.15
N GLU A 747 -38.35 53.16 -0.38
CA GLU A 747 -37.28 52.47 0.33
C GLU A 747 -35.88 52.65 -0.30
N ILE A 748 -35.77 53.34 -1.44
CA ILE A 748 -34.51 53.50 -2.16
C ILE A 748 -34.13 54.98 -2.23
N SER A 749 -32.98 55.32 -1.62
CA SER A 749 -32.50 56.70 -1.51
C SER A 749 -31.39 57.04 -2.51
N LYS A 750 -30.69 56.04 -3.06
CA LYS A 750 -29.58 56.22 -4.02
C LYS A 750 -29.90 55.64 -5.40
N ILE A 751 -29.52 56.36 -6.44
CA ILE A 751 -29.75 55.96 -7.83
C ILE A 751 -29.06 54.63 -8.20
N ARG A 752 -27.95 54.29 -7.51
CA ARG A 752 -27.24 53.03 -7.67
C ARG A 752 -28.08 51.84 -7.17
N GLU A 753 -28.67 51.96 -5.98
CA GLU A 753 -29.56 50.94 -5.40
C GLU A 753 -30.81 50.72 -6.27
N ALA A 754 -31.34 51.78 -6.89
CA ALA A 754 -32.44 51.66 -7.85
C ALA A 754 -32.03 50.91 -9.12
N LYS A 755 -30.82 51.14 -9.63
CA LYS A 755 -30.27 50.38 -10.78
C LYS A 755 -30.04 48.91 -10.42
N ASP A 756 -29.56 48.61 -9.22
CA ASP A 756 -29.35 47.23 -8.77
C ASP A 756 -30.68 46.48 -8.58
N PHE A 757 -31.71 47.14 -8.03
CA PHE A 757 -33.08 46.59 -7.97
C PHE A 757 -33.64 46.30 -9.37
N ILE A 758 -33.53 47.26 -10.30
CA ILE A 758 -33.97 47.07 -11.69
C ILE A 758 -33.24 45.91 -12.35
N ARG A 759 -31.92 45.78 -12.11
CA ARG A 759 -31.13 44.65 -12.62
C ARG A 759 -31.68 43.30 -12.17
N VAL A 760 -31.97 43.17 -10.89
CA VAL A 760 -32.42 41.90 -10.31
C VAL A 760 -33.85 41.55 -10.72
N SER A 761 -34.74 42.56 -10.77
CA SER A 761 -36.18 42.31 -10.88
C SER A 761 -36.74 42.50 -12.31
N PHE A 762 -36.02 43.19 -13.21
CA PHE A 762 -36.55 43.61 -14.52
C PHE A 762 -35.56 43.57 -15.72
N GLU A 763 -34.25 43.40 -15.51
CA GLU A 763 -33.27 43.47 -16.62
C GLU A 763 -33.23 42.18 -17.46
N ALA A 764 -33.34 41.01 -16.83
CA ALA A 764 -33.45 39.73 -17.53
C ALA A 764 -34.89 39.50 -18.00
N MET A 765 -35.22 39.90 -19.23
CA MET A 765 -36.57 39.77 -19.78
C MET A 765 -37.07 38.33 -19.78
N ASP A 766 -36.19 37.35 -20.05
CA ASP A 766 -36.51 35.91 -20.03
C ASP A 766 -36.98 35.42 -18.66
N ASP A 767 -36.40 35.94 -17.58
CA ASP A 767 -36.82 35.60 -16.21
C ASP A 767 -38.14 36.29 -15.85
N CYS A 768 -38.34 37.51 -16.33
CA CYS A 768 -39.58 38.25 -16.13
C CYS A 768 -40.77 37.53 -16.77
N VAL A 769 -40.64 37.12 -18.04
CA VAL A 769 -41.73 36.43 -18.75
C VAL A 769 -42.04 35.07 -18.14
N ARG A 770 -41.04 34.33 -17.64
CA ARG A 770 -41.25 33.09 -16.87
C ARG A 770 -42.00 33.31 -15.56
N ARG A 771 -41.87 34.49 -14.97
CA ARG A 771 -42.62 34.93 -13.78
C ARG A 771 -43.99 35.56 -14.13
N GLY A 772 -44.39 35.55 -15.40
CA GLY A 772 -45.71 36.02 -15.82
C GLY A 772 -45.83 37.53 -16.01
N TYR A 773 -44.73 38.28 -16.15
CA TYR A 773 -44.76 39.71 -16.46
C TYR A 773 -43.70 40.14 -17.48
N SER A 774 -43.88 41.29 -18.12
CA SER A 774 -42.84 41.86 -18.99
C SER A 774 -42.83 43.38 -18.93
N VAL A 775 -41.83 43.94 -18.27
CA VAL A 775 -41.74 45.39 -17.98
C VAL A 775 -40.30 45.85 -18.19
N VAL A 776 -40.16 47.00 -18.83
CA VAL A 776 -38.90 47.75 -18.88
C VAL A 776 -39.01 48.86 -17.84
N ALA A 777 -38.01 48.93 -16.96
CA ALA A 777 -37.95 49.88 -15.87
C ALA A 777 -36.78 50.84 -16.09
N VAL A 778 -37.03 52.15 -16.06
CA VAL A 778 -36.01 53.19 -16.25
C VAL A 778 -35.97 54.08 -15.00
N PRO A 779 -34.81 54.19 -14.31
CA PRO A 779 -34.72 55.03 -13.13
C PRO A 779 -34.65 56.51 -13.53
N ALA A 780 -35.49 57.33 -12.89
CA ALA A 780 -35.53 58.77 -13.04
C ALA A 780 -35.32 59.46 -11.68
N LYS A 781 -34.64 60.62 -11.68
CA LYS A 781 -34.39 61.39 -10.45
C LYS A 781 -35.09 62.75 -10.54
N SER A 782 -35.92 63.06 -9.56
CA SER A 782 -36.50 64.39 -9.37
C SER A 782 -36.28 64.83 -7.94
N GLY A 783 -35.38 65.80 -7.73
CA GLY A 783 -34.98 66.26 -6.40
C GLY A 783 -34.24 65.20 -5.57
N ARG A 784 -34.68 64.98 -4.33
CA ARG A 784 -34.14 63.96 -3.40
C ARG A 784 -34.83 62.59 -3.51
N SER A 785 -35.90 62.49 -4.29
CA SER A 785 -36.66 61.25 -4.45
C SER A 785 -36.29 60.54 -5.75
N ILE A 786 -36.29 59.22 -5.69
CA ILE A 786 -36.05 58.36 -6.86
C ILE A 786 -37.38 57.84 -7.35
N PHE A 787 -37.61 58.04 -8.64
CA PHE A 787 -38.76 57.54 -9.35
C PHE A 787 -38.28 56.48 -10.34
N CYS A 788 -39.17 55.57 -10.71
CA CYS A 788 -38.91 54.62 -11.77
C CYS A 788 -40.09 54.62 -12.72
N ASP A 789 -39.79 54.81 -14.01
CA ASP A 789 -40.76 54.67 -15.08
C ASP A 789 -40.82 53.20 -15.47
N PHE A 790 -41.96 52.58 -15.22
CA PHE A 790 -42.23 51.20 -15.58
C PHE A 790 -43.13 51.17 -16.81
N THR A 791 -42.64 50.60 -17.89
CA THR A 791 -43.38 50.43 -19.15
C THR A 791 -43.54 48.95 -19.47
N LYS A 792 -44.79 48.48 -19.55
CA LYS A 792 -45.11 47.11 -19.99
C LYS A 792 -44.74 46.92 -21.45
N THR A 793 -44.27 45.72 -21.77
CA THR A 793 -43.90 45.34 -23.14
C THR A 793 -44.76 44.19 -23.64
N ARG A 794 -44.56 43.80 -24.89
CA ARG A 794 -45.26 42.66 -25.51
C ARG A 794 -44.53 41.32 -25.32
N HIS A 795 -43.35 41.30 -24.69
CA HIS A 795 -42.53 40.09 -24.60
C HIS A 795 -43.25 38.93 -23.92
N LEU A 796 -44.06 39.18 -22.88
CA LEU A 796 -44.88 38.13 -22.26
C LEU A 796 -45.88 37.52 -23.25
N HIS A 797 -46.56 38.36 -24.05
CA HIS A 797 -47.52 37.87 -25.04
C HIS A 797 -46.81 37.12 -26.18
N THR A 798 -45.67 37.62 -26.64
CA THR A 798 -44.85 36.92 -27.64
C THR A 798 -44.43 35.55 -27.11
N PHE A 799 -43.90 35.48 -25.88
CA PHE A 799 -43.52 34.24 -25.22
C PHE A 799 -44.69 33.25 -25.07
N LEU A 800 -45.85 33.70 -24.59
CA LEU A 800 -47.04 32.86 -24.48
C LEU A 800 -47.56 32.38 -25.84
N THR A 801 -47.46 33.22 -26.88
CA THR A 801 -47.83 32.86 -28.25
C THR A 801 -46.87 31.82 -28.82
N GLU A 802 -45.57 32.00 -28.63
CA GLU A 802 -44.54 31.03 -29.05
C GLU A 802 -44.71 29.69 -28.33
N GLN A 803 -45.00 29.69 -27.02
CA GLN A 803 -45.32 28.45 -26.30
C GLN A 803 -46.58 27.78 -26.86
N PHE A 804 -47.65 28.55 -27.11
CA PHE A 804 -48.86 28.02 -27.72
C PHE A 804 -48.60 27.43 -29.10
N ASP A 805 -47.86 28.13 -29.96
CA ASP A 805 -47.52 27.66 -31.31
C ASP A 805 -46.67 26.38 -31.25
N ALA A 806 -45.72 26.29 -30.32
CA ALA A 806 -44.95 25.07 -30.08
C ALA A 806 -45.83 23.89 -29.63
N LYS A 807 -46.84 24.13 -28.77
CA LYS A 807 -47.83 23.12 -28.37
C LYS A 807 -48.76 22.72 -29.52
N MET A 808 -49.13 23.64 -30.40
CA MET A 808 -49.91 23.31 -31.60
C MET A 808 -49.09 22.50 -32.62
N ASP A 809 -47.79 22.75 -32.73
CA ASP A 809 -46.91 21.93 -33.55
C ASP A 809 -46.66 20.54 -32.93
N GLU A 810 -46.60 20.44 -31.59
CA GLU A 810 -46.65 19.16 -30.88
C GLU A 810 -47.93 18.39 -31.25
N LEU A 811 -49.10 19.01 -31.15
CA LEU A 811 -50.39 18.39 -31.48
C LEU A 811 -50.41 17.80 -32.91
N LYS A 812 -49.99 18.59 -33.91
CA LYS A 812 -49.93 18.11 -35.31
C LYS A 812 -49.04 16.88 -35.46
N ARG A 813 -47.89 16.85 -34.76
CA ARG A 813 -46.99 15.68 -34.78
C ARG A 813 -47.66 14.47 -34.14
N LEU A 814 -48.33 14.64 -33.00
CA LEU A 814 -49.01 13.55 -32.31
C LEU A 814 -50.19 12.99 -33.14
N GLU A 815 -50.96 13.84 -33.81
CA GLU A 815 -52.03 13.43 -34.73
C GLU A 815 -51.51 12.62 -35.93
N GLN A 816 -50.32 12.95 -36.43
CA GLN A 816 -49.65 12.18 -37.48
C GLN A 816 -49.09 10.84 -36.99
N LEU A 817 -48.66 10.77 -35.73
CA LEU A 817 -48.13 9.55 -35.10
C LEU A 817 -49.23 8.55 -34.70
N ARG A 818 -50.41 9.06 -34.34
CA ARG A 818 -51.59 8.26 -33.94
C ARG A 818 -51.93 7.10 -34.91
N PRO A 819 -52.05 7.29 -36.24
CA PRO A 819 -52.34 6.20 -37.16
C PRO A 819 -51.21 5.17 -37.24
N ILE A 820 -49.94 5.58 -37.11
CA ILE A 820 -48.77 4.69 -37.21
C ILE A 820 -48.77 3.67 -36.07
N ILE A 821 -49.08 4.12 -34.86
CA ILE A 821 -49.14 3.25 -33.67
C ILE A 821 -50.37 2.36 -33.69
N SER A 822 -51.49 2.85 -34.24
CA SER A 822 -52.72 2.03 -34.42
C SER A 822 -52.56 0.88 -35.41
N CYS A 823 -51.64 0.98 -36.38
CA CYS A 823 -51.39 -0.04 -37.41
C CYS A 823 -50.26 -1.01 -37.06
N SER A 824 -49.52 -0.78 -35.97
CA SER A 824 -48.38 -1.62 -35.58
C SER A 824 -48.85 -2.84 -34.80
N SER A 825 -48.65 -4.05 -35.36
CA SER A 825 -48.85 -5.32 -34.64
C SER A 825 -47.82 -5.44 -33.48
N PRO A 826 -48.06 -6.30 -32.47
CA PRO A 826 -47.35 -6.23 -31.18
C PRO A 826 -45.82 -6.42 -31.20
N ASN A 827 -45.22 -6.77 -32.34
CA ASN A 827 -43.80 -7.13 -32.46
C ASN A 827 -42.97 -6.24 -33.42
N ALA A 828 -43.48 -5.09 -33.87
CA ALA A 828 -42.77 -4.26 -34.85
C ALA A 828 -42.60 -2.80 -34.41
N LEU A 829 -41.93 -2.56 -33.28
CA LEU A 829 -41.43 -1.22 -32.91
C LEU A 829 -39.90 -1.19 -32.96
N CYS A 830 -39.37 -1.17 -34.18
CA CYS A 830 -38.02 -0.72 -34.46
C CYS A 830 -38.10 0.21 -35.68
N ILE A 831 -38.34 1.50 -35.44
CA ILE A 831 -38.39 2.51 -36.50
C ILE A 831 -37.04 3.22 -36.55
N GLN A 832 -36.37 3.07 -37.69
CA GLN A 832 -35.10 3.72 -38.04
C GLN A 832 -35.26 5.25 -38.07
N GLN A 833 -34.15 5.94 -37.76
CA GLN A 833 -33.98 7.39 -37.91
C GLN A 833 -34.47 7.89 -39.28
N PRO A 834 -35.04 9.10 -39.38
CA PRO A 834 -35.22 9.75 -40.67
C PRO A 834 -33.86 10.27 -41.21
N PRO A 835 -33.64 10.25 -42.54
CA PRO A 835 -32.38 10.66 -43.15
C PRO A 835 -32.19 12.18 -43.12
N ASP A 836 -30.92 12.59 -43.05
CA ASP A 836 -30.45 13.98 -43.10
C ASP A 836 -31.09 14.84 -44.20
N ALA A 837 -31.78 15.91 -43.77
CA ALA A 837 -31.89 17.23 -44.43
C ALA A 837 -32.63 18.13 -43.41
N ILE A 838 -32.15 19.27 -42.92
CA ILE A 838 -31.59 20.42 -43.62
C ILE A 838 -30.61 21.12 -42.66
N ARG A 839 -29.41 21.35 -43.19
CA ARG A 839 -28.34 22.16 -42.60
C ARG A 839 -28.74 23.64 -42.71
N GLU A 840 -29.47 24.17 -41.74
CA GLU A 840 -29.65 25.63 -41.63
C GLU A 840 -28.46 26.26 -40.91
N LYS A 841 -27.82 27.17 -41.64
CA LYS A 841 -26.62 27.90 -41.26
C LYS A 841 -26.87 28.74 -40.01
N THR A 842 -26.29 28.34 -38.88
CA THR A 842 -26.06 29.27 -37.77
C THR A 842 -24.97 30.25 -38.18
N LYS A 843 -25.40 31.44 -38.59
CA LYS A 843 -24.55 32.60 -38.88
C LYS A 843 -24.04 33.14 -37.52
N VAL A 844 -22.89 32.65 -37.08
CA VAL A 844 -22.15 33.28 -35.98
C VAL A 844 -21.62 34.62 -36.49
N ILE A 845 -22.17 35.71 -35.99
CA ILE A 845 -21.60 37.05 -36.14
C ILE A 845 -20.46 37.14 -35.12
N ALA A 846 -19.22 36.94 -35.59
CA ALA A 846 -18.03 37.31 -34.86
C ALA A 846 -17.71 38.79 -35.11
N ALA A 847 -17.44 39.54 -34.03
CA ALA A 847 -16.84 40.88 -34.07
C ALA A 847 -15.36 40.80 -34.54
N PRO A 848 -14.79 41.89 -35.09
CA PRO A 848 -13.51 41.85 -35.81
C PRO A 848 -12.32 41.79 -34.86
N GLY A 849 -11.26 41.12 -35.32
CA GLY A 849 -10.18 40.63 -34.48
C GLY A 849 -9.03 41.58 -34.14
N VAL A 850 -8.07 41.03 -33.41
CA VAL A 850 -6.66 41.44 -33.40
C VAL A 850 -5.77 40.20 -33.47
N LYS A 851 -4.78 40.30 -34.35
CA LYS A 851 -3.77 39.35 -34.81
C LYS A 851 -2.93 38.76 -33.66
N SER A 852 -2.46 37.51 -33.78
CA SER A 852 -1.07 37.26 -34.20
C SER A 852 -0.73 35.77 -34.41
N LYS A 853 -0.20 35.52 -35.62
CA LYS A 853 0.96 34.70 -36.03
C LYS A 853 1.14 33.25 -35.54
N ASN A 854 1.12 32.37 -36.55
CA ASN A 854 2.13 31.36 -36.95
C ASN A 854 2.54 30.33 -35.88
N SER A 855 2.55 29.02 -36.13
CA SER A 855 3.10 28.27 -37.28
C SER A 855 2.60 26.80 -37.18
N LYS A 856 2.13 26.17 -38.26
CA LYS A 856 2.81 25.09 -39.02
C LYS A 856 3.46 24.00 -38.11
N VAL A 857 3.27 22.68 -38.28
CA VAL A 857 2.93 21.87 -39.47
C VAL A 857 2.85 20.39 -39.05
N GLU A 858 2.00 19.63 -39.77
CA GLU A 858 2.04 18.18 -40.08
C GLU A 858 1.91 17.11 -38.97
N LYS A 859 0.81 16.34 -39.00
CA LYS A 859 0.64 15.05 -39.72
C LYS A 859 1.58 13.96 -39.20
N SER A 860 1.02 12.91 -38.60
CA SER A 860 0.70 11.65 -39.32
C SER A 860 0.54 10.45 -38.37
N THR A 861 -0.53 9.70 -38.65
CA THR A 861 -0.64 8.23 -38.66
C THR A 861 -0.35 7.36 -37.42
N LYS A 862 -1.42 6.59 -37.12
CA LYS A 862 -1.48 5.13 -36.88
C LYS A 862 -1.05 4.59 -35.51
N LEU A 863 -2.08 4.07 -34.83
CA LEU A 863 -2.19 2.83 -34.03
C LEU A 863 -1.00 1.84 -34.11
N PRO A 864 -0.79 0.99 -33.08
CA PRO A 864 -1.81 0.34 -32.24
C PRO A 864 -2.24 1.10 -30.99
#